data_AF-A0A8U0WC65-F1
#
_entry.id   AF-A0A8U0WC65-F1
#
_cell.length_a   1.000
_cell.length_b   1.000
_cell.length_c   1.000
_cell.angle_alpha   90.00
_cell.angle_beta   90.00
_cell.angle_gamma   90.00
#
_symmetry.space_group_name_H-M   'P 1'
#
loop_
_entity.id
_entity.type
_entity.pdbx_description
1 polymer ?
#
loop_
_entity_poly.entity_id
_entity_poly.type
_entity_poly.pdbx_seq_one_letter_code
_entity_poly.pdbx_strand_id
1 'polypeptide(L)'
;MAEENPSSLLRNLKTFLKYLNILLSISLAGVGTILTIFSSTLFDKYLENELQLKANNSVTRAWIKPDVNISLDVYLFNWTNSHEFLDSRIKPQFQQVGPYGYDEVPYKSILKWHSDDNTLEYHKLHTFYFNETRTRGSLQDRITSINALLVTVASKTKYWPRWVVSLSMGKYQSPVDWKKTVDEFLFKGFHNNIVTLLRKLPSGLLGISVPMDKIGYLYGRNGTSVLSPTYRISTGADGVNSYGQLKFVNGKNHTKHVPSGCSQVRGSSGELQRVNLEKYKPIEYYVADFCRRFWLEYDNEVIVDGVLGYRYKMGNMILDNGTIYSENKCFCNGKCLPAGVVNVTSCSWDMPFFISLPHFLDADDYFVNQVEGLQAKRELHEPFIILEPRTGLIMEFRGRFQLNIYLEPSSHLKFFVTMTKRRGLLLQNALVVVLGWICTLAGIYLYFNWVDVFTQWRGMQGYLRPGTQLFSIWKQLPVPVTLDVYLFNWTNPQEFYRGSNKKPHFVELGPYRFIEIPDKVDIVWHTSNHSVSYHKKSVFHFDPGNSKGSLSDKITSVNTVALTTALKFKDDSNFQKMLVARTLKMYNAGVSITKTADEWLFTGYTDPLLTIGNLLSKFNKYIKVPYSRIGYLYGRNNSVAYEGYFNMLTGADDIRKLGQIHRWNYKKRNGIFEGECGQVKGSAGEFYPPNLTPQDTLWSYVPNLCQAIPLDYTESVQYHDLTAYKYSGGEHLLDNGTLFPSNKCFCVGGKCERSGVFNIGPCAYNTSVYMSFPHFYKADPYYLDAIEGLKPKREKHEFFMIVEPTSGIPLELGGGFQINYLFEPIKYLPPFDQIPRAFIPTVWIETRLQLNRELTALISSVPFFTWIGQITSVVLSILGVMLLCWYPVRFFILSYMCPKQKVHFLSRPSDSTHLTKTSLHMESLNDEETIIILQQKPPSSELIS
;
A
#
# COMPACT_ATOMS: atom_id res chain seq x y z
N MET A 1 -99.22 3.79 -39.71
CA MET A 1 -99.89 3.32 -38.48
C MET A 1 -99.14 2.10 -38.00
N ALA A 2 -98.34 2.27 -36.95
CA ALA A 2 -97.85 1.26 -36.00
C ALA A 2 -96.52 1.79 -35.45
N GLU A 3 -96.58 2.32 -34.24
CA GLU A 3 -95.45 2.68 -33.40
C GLU A 3 -94.61 1.43 -33.10
N GLU A 4 -93.43 1.28 -33.70
CA GLU A 4 -92.40 0.36 -33.18
C GLU A 4 -91.40 1.14 -32.32
N ASN A 5 -91.89 1.44 -31.12
CA ASN A 5 -91.19 1.49 -29.84
C ASN A 5 -89.64 1.53 -29.90
N PRO A 6 -89.00 2.71 -29.80
CA PRO A 6 -87.53 2.86 -29.72
C PRO A 6 -86.91 2.27 -28.44
N SER A 7 -87.71 1.55 -27.63
CA SER A 7 -87.30 0.93 -26.37
C SER A 7 -86.70 -0.48 -26.52
N SER A 8 -86.68 -1.10 -27.71
CA SER A 8 -86.02 -2.40 -27.90
C SER A 8 -84.53 -2.24 -28.30
N LEU A 9 -84.22 -1.31 -29.19
CA LEU A 9 -82.88 -1.11 -29.74
C LEU A 9 -81.92 -0.47 -28.72
N LEU A 10 -82.41 0.50 -27.95
CA LEU A 10 -81.71 1.08 -26.80
C LEU A 10 -81.50 0.08 -25.65
N ARG A 11 -82.44 -0.86 -25.49
CA ARG A 11 -82.35 -1.91 -24.47
C ARG A 11 -81.32 -2.96 -24.88
N ASN A 12 -81.28 -3.37 -26.14
CA ASN A 12 -80.26 -4.26 -26.67
C ASN A 12 -78.85 -3.63 -26.62
N LEU A 13 -78.71 -2.35 -26.96
CA LEU A 13 -77.43 -1.63 -26.88
C LEU A 13 -76.92 -1.49 -25.43
N LYS A 14 -77.80 -1.15 -24.48
CA LYS A 14 -77.47 -1.10 -23.05
C LYS A 14 -77.10 -2.47 -22.49
N THR A 15 -77.71 -3.53 -23.00
CA THR A 15 -77.45 -4.90 -22.58
C THR A 15 -76.13 -5.40 -23.16
N PHE A 16 -75.83 -5.09 -24.43
CA PHE A 16 -74.53 -5.34 -25.07
C PHE A 16 -73.39 -4.58 -24.38
N LEU A 17 -73.56 -3.30 -24.08
CA LEU A 17 -72.58 -2.50 -23.33
C LEU A 17 -72.39 -3.01 -21.90
N LYS A 18 -73.44 -3.52 -21.24
CA LYS A 18 -73.33 -4.21 -19.94
C LYS A 18 -72.49 -5.48 -20.06
N TYR A 19 -72.75 -6.34 -21.03
CA TYR A 19 -71.96 -7.56 -21.23
C TYR A 19 -70.52 -7.25 -21.64
N LEU A 20 -70.28 -6.24 -22.48
CA LEU A 20 -68.94 -5.79 -22.84
C LEU A 20 -68.18 -5.25 -21.62
N ASN A 21 -68.81 -4.42 -20.78
CA ASN A 21 -68.20 -3.91 -19.55
C ASN A 21 -67.94 -5.02 -18.52
N ILE A 22 -68.81 -6.03 -18.41
CA ILE A 22 -68.60 -7.21 -17.56
C ILE A 22 -67.43 -8.04 -18.10
N LEU A 23 -67.35 -8.26 -19.41
CA LEU A 23 -66.29 -9.03 -20.03
C LEU A 23 -64.93 -8.29 -19.95
N LEU A 24 -64.94 -6.96 -20.10
CA LEU A 24 -63.77 -6.11 -19.88
C LEU A 24 -63.35 -6.13 -18.41
N SER A 25 -64.30 -6.09 -17.46
CA SER A 25 -64.02 -6.15 -16.01
C SER A 25 -63.50 -7.52 -15.59
N ILE A 26 -64.03 -8.61 -16.14
CA ILE A 26 -63.53 -9.98 -15.93
C ILE A 26 -62.15 -10.15 -16.56
N SER A 27 -61.90 -9.53 -17.72
CA SER A 27 -60.58 -9.53 -18.35
C SER A 27 -59.57 -8.69 -17.55
N LEU A 28 -59.94 -7.51 -17.06
CA LEU A 28 -59.12 -6.67 -16.17
C LEU A 28 -58.90 -7.32 -14.80
N ALA A 29 -59.91 -7.98 -14.23
CA ALA A 29 -59.77 -8.76 -13.00
C ALA A 29 -58.93 -10.01 -13.24
N GLY A 30 -59.07 -10.68 -14.38
CA GLY A 30 -58.25 -11.81 -14.80
C GLY A 30 -56.78 -11.41 -14.99
N VAL A 31 -56.52 -10.30 -15.68
CA VAL A 31 -55.18 -9.72 -15.85
C VAL A 31 -54.64 -9.23 -14.51
N GLY A 32 -55.45 -8.60 -13.65
CA GLY A 32 -55.04 -8.19 -12.30
C GLY A 32 -54.75 -9.37 -11.37
N THR A 33 -55.50 -10.47 -11.49
CA THR A 33 -55.29 -11.72 -10.75
C THR A 33 -54.05 -12.45 -11.27
N ILE A 34 -53.83 -12.48 -12.58
CA ILE A 34 -52.59 -12.97 -13.19
C ILE A 34 -51.42 -12.09 -12.74
N LEU A 35 -51.51 -10.76 -12.81
CA LEU A 35 -50.45 -9.86 -12.37
C LEU A 35 -50.16 -9.98 -10.87
N THR A 36 -51.14 -10.27 -10.02
CA THR A 36 -50.92 -10.47 -8.57
C THR A 36 -50.38 -11.87 -8.23
N ILE A 37 -50.83 -12.91 -8.94
CA ILE A 37 -50.29 -14.27 -8.79
C ILE A 37 -48.85 -14.32 -9.32
N PHE A 38 -48.61 -13.72 -10.49
CA PHE A 38 -47.30 -13.72 -11.13
C PHE A 38 -46.37 -12.59 -10.65
N SER A 39 -46.84 -11.54 -9.95
CA SER A 39 -45.93 -10.49 -9.43
C SER A 39 -44.97 -11.02 -8.38
N SER A 40 -45.43 -11.92 -7.50
CA SER A 40 -44.57 -12.55 -6.49
C SER A 40 -43.46 -13.38 -7.13
N THR A 41 -43.81 -14.21 -8.12
CA THR A 41 -42.84 -15.04 -8.85
C THR A 41 -41.93 -14.22 -9.77
N LEU A 42 -42.43 -13.15 -10.39
CA LEU A 42 -41.62 -12.19 -11.15
C LEU A 42 -40.66 -11.42 -10.24
N PHE A 43 -41.09 -11.06 -9.03
CA PHE A 43 -40.26 -10.39 -8.03
C PHE A 43 -39.19 -11.33 -7.45
N ASP A 44 -39.55 -12.58 -7.13
CA ASP A 44 -38.58 -13.59 -6.70
C ASP A 44 -37.53 -13.86 -7.80
N LYS A 45 -37.95 -13.93 -9.07
CA LYS A 45 -37.05 -14.07 -10.23
C LYS A 45 -36.20 -12.82 -10.47
N TYR A 46 -36.73 -11.64 -10.16
CA TYR A 46 -35.99 -10.38 -10.19
C TYR A 46 -34.93 -10.36 -9.09
N LEU A 47 -35.28 -10.74 -7.86
CA LEU A 47 -34.35 -10.88 -6.74
C LEU A 47 -33.25 -11.91 -7.04
N GLU A 48 -33.59 -13.05 -7.64
CA GLU A 48 -32.63 -14.07 -8.10
C GLU A 48 -31.58 -13.49 -9.06
N ASN A 49 -31.99 -12.63 -9.99
CA ASN A 49 -31.09 -12.04 -10.97
C ASN A 49 -30.22 -10.91 -10.41
N GLU A 50 -30.80 -10.07 -9.55
CA GLU A 50 -30.17 -8.84 -9.05
C GLU A 50 -29.32 -9.05 -7.80
N LEU A 51 -29.74 -9.91 -6.86
CA LEU A 51 -29.00 -10.13 -5.61
C LEU A 51 -27.76 -11.01 -5.79
N GLN A 52 -27.66 -11.77 -6.88
CA GLN A 52 -26.53 -12.66 -7.13
C GLN A 52 -25.18 -11.93 -7.12
N LEU A 53 -24.20 -12.46 -6.40
CA LEU A 53 -22.83 -11.93 -6.43
C LEU A 53 -22.16 -12.33 -7.76
N LYS A 54 -21.89 -11.33 -8.61
CA LYS A 54 -21.25 -11.47 -9.92
C LYS A 54 -20.04 -10.56 -10.00
N ALA A 55 -19.01 -10.99 -10.74
CA ALA A 55 -17.87 -10.13 -11.01
C ALA A 55 -18.32 -8.79 -11.61
N ASN A 56 -17.89 -7.69 -11.00
CA ASN A 56 -18.15 -6.31 -11.43
C ASN A 56 -19.62 -5.81 -11.37
N ASN A 57 -20.55 -6.49 -10.69
CA ASN A 57 -21.91 -5.93 -10.49
C ASN A 57 -22.00 -4.94 -9.31
N SER A 58 -23.07 -4.14 -9.27
CA SER A 58 -23.33 -3.15 -8.21
C SER A 58 -23.48 -3.78 -6.83
N VAL A 59 -24.19 -4.91 -6.74
CA VAL A 59 -24.43 -5.63 -5.46
C VAL A 59 -23.11 -6.14 -4.86
N THR A 60 -22.20 -6.69 -5.66
CA THR A 60 -20.88 -7.11 -5.17
C THR A 60 -20.05 -5.91 -4.71
N ARG A 61 -20.13 -4.76 -5.40
CA ARG A 61 -19.43 -3.53 -4.96
C ARG A 61 -19.97 -3.01 -3.63
N ALA A 62 -21.29 -2.95 -3.47
CA ALA A 62 -21.96 -2.55 -2.23
C ALA A 62 -21.67 -3.53 -1.09
N TRP A 63 -21.60 -4.84 -1.36
CA TRP A 63 -21.23 -5.85 -0.37
C TRP A 63 -19.74 -5.77 0.03
N ILE A 64 -18.83 -5.50 -0.91
CA ILE A 64 -17.38 -5.33 -0.66
C ILE A 64 -17.14 -4.16 0.29
N LYS A 65 -17.78 -3.02 0.04
CA LYS A 65 -17.65 -1.78 0.82
C LYS A 65 -19.04 -1.21 1.06
N PRO A 66 -19.74 -1.67 2.11
CA PRO A 66 -21.09 -1.19 2.42
C PRO A 66 -21.05 0.25 2.93
N ASP A 67 -22.01 1.05 2.48
CA ASP A 67 -22.19 2.43 2.93
C ASP A 67 -23.06 2.46 4.20
N VAL A 68 -22.47 2.03 5.30
CA VAL A 68 -23.14 1.91 6.60
C VAL A 68 -22.21 2.40 7.71
N ASN A 69 -22.79 3.06 8.71
CA ASN A 69 -22.07 3.51 9.89
C ASN A 69 -22.00 2.39 10.92
N ILE A 70 -20.87 1.69 10.97
CA ILE A 70 -20.60 0.68 12.00
C ILE A 70 -19.70 1.30 13.04
N SER A 71 -19.94 0.94 14.30
CA SER A 71 -19.14 1.43 15.40
C SER A 71 -18.94 0.37 16.46
N LEU A 72 -17.80 0.47 17.14
CA LEU A 72 -17.37 -0.42 18.20
C LEU A 72 -17.18 0.41 19.48
N ASP A 73 -18.00 0.15 20.49
CA ASP A 73 -17.82 0.73 21.82
C ASP A 73 -17.21 -0.33 22.75
N VAL A 74 -16.03 -0.04 23.29
CA VAL A 74 -15.33 -0.95 24.21
C VAL A 74 -15.44 -0.45 25.64
N TYR A 75 -15.82 -1.35 26.55
CA TYR A 75 -15.86 -1.11 27.98
C TYR A 75 -14.83 -2.02 28.67
N LEU A 76 -13.95 -1.45 29.48
CA LEU A 76 -12.94 -2.19 30.21
C LEU A 76 -13.32 -2.28 31.69
N PHE A 77 -13.08 -3.43 32.31
CA PHE A 77 -13.28 -3.62 33.74
C PHE A 77 -11.97 -3.43 34.51
N ASN A 78 -11.86 -2.32 35.23
CA ASN A 78 -10.73 -1.99 36.08
C ASN A 78 -10.81 -2.75 37.41
N TRP A 79 -9.80 -3.56 37.69
CA TRP A 79 -9.70 -4.36 38.91
C TRP A 79 -9.09 -3.55 40.06
N THR A 80 -9.94 -3.04 40.95
CA THR A 80 -9.56 -2.02 41.95
C THR A 80 -8.83 -2.59 43.16
N ASN A 81 -9.20 -3.81 43.61
CA ASN A 81 -8.63 -4.46 44.80
C ASN A 81 -7.65 -5.61 44.48
N SER A 82 -6.91 -5.50 43.37
CA SER A 82 -6.02 -6.56 42.87
C SER A 82 -4.96 -7.03 43.86
N HIS A 83 -4.33 -6.12 44.60
CA HIS A 83 -3.29 -6.48 45.58
C HIS A 83 -3.88 -7.23 46.78
N GLU A 84 -5.03 -6.78 47.28
CA GLU A 84 -5.72 -7.38 48.43
C GLU A 84 -6.33 -8.75 48.09
N PHE A 85 -6.85 -8.95 46.88
CA PHE A 85 -7.35 -10.26 46.42
C PHE A 85 -6.24 -11.33 46.37
N LEU A 86 -5.01 -10.92 46.02
CA LEU A 86 -3.88 -11.84 45.92
C LEU A 86 -3.35 -12.25 47.30
N ASP A 87 -3.52 -11.39 48.31
CA ASP A 87 -3.03 -11.59 49.67
C ASP A 87 -4.11 -12.11 50.64
N SER A 88 -5.38 -11.80 50.40
CA SER A 88 -6.54 -12.13 51.25
C SER A 88 -7.69 -12.69 50.39
N ARG A 89 -8.43 -13.69 50.89
CA ARG A 89 -9.54 -14.33 50.16
C ARG A 89 -10.82 -13.47 50.07
N ILE A 90 -10.68 -12.19 49.72
CA ILE A 90 -11.80 -11.28 49.46
C ILE A 90 -12.28 -11.41 48.01
N LYS A 91 -13.49 -10.96 47.68
CA LYS A 91 -14.01 -10.99 46.29
C LYS A 91 -13.33 -9.92 45.44
N PRO A 92 -13.03 -10.18 44.15
CA PRO A 92 -12.50 -9.17 43.25
C PRO A 92 -13.57 -8.11 42.93
N GLN A 93 -13.17 -6.85 43.02
CA GLN A 93 -13.99 -5.68 42.76
C GLN A 93 -13.62 -5.08 41.40
N PHE A 94 -14.64 -4.86 40.56
CA PHE A 94 -14.46 -4.30 39.23
C PHE A 94 -15.25 -3.01 39.06
N GLN A 95 -14.60 -2.03 38.45
CA GLN A 95 -15.23 -0.80 38.00
C GLN A 95 -15.22 -0.77 36.47
N GLN A 96 -16.38 -0.65 35.84
CA GLN A 96 -16.47 -0.44 34.40
C GLN A 96 -15.97 0.96 34.02
N VAL A 97 -15.12 1.03 33.01
CA VAL A 97 -14.55 2.26 32.44
C VAL A 97 -14.80 2.27 30.93
N GLY A 98 -15.36 3.36 30.41
CA GLY A 98 -15.75 3.52 29.02
C GLY A 98 -17.14 4.17 28.86
N PRO A 99 -17.69 4.20 27.63
CA PRO A 99 -17.17 3.56 26.42
C PRO A 99 -15.91 4.22 25.87
N TYR A 100 -15.08 3.44 25.19
CA TYR A 100 -14.08 3.90 24.23
C TYR A 100 -14.60 3.57 22.83
N GLY A 101 -15.03 4.60 22.11
CA GLY A 101 -15.75 4.48 20.85
C GLY A 101 -14.82 4.51 19.65
N TYR A 102 -15.09 3.65 18.67
CA TYR A 102 -14.39 3.60 17.39
C TYR A 102 -15.40 3.52 16.25
N ASP A 103 -15.16 4.27 15.17
CA ASP A 103 -15.87 4.12 13.91
C ASP A 103 -15.18 3.03 13.09
N GLU A 104 -15.94 2.05 12.64
CA GLU A 104 -15.44 0.89 11.89
C GLU A 104 -15.81 1.03 10.41
N VAL A 105 -14.81 0.96 9.55
CA VAL A 105 -14.98 0.89 8.09
C VAL A 105 -14.64 -0.53 7.65
N PRO A 106 -15.64 -1.38 7.38
CA PRO A 106 -15.40 -2.73 6.90
C PRO A 106 -15.07 -2.72 5.40
N TYR A 107 -14.13 -3.57 5.01
CA TYR A 107 -13.78 -3.83 3.62
C TYR A 107 -13.61 -5.34 3.40
N LYS A 108 -13.97 -5.85 2.23
CA LYS A 108 -13.81 -7.27 1.89
C LYS A 108 -12.94 -7.42 0.65
N SER A 109 -11.94 -8.29 0.73
CA SER A 109 -11.11 -8.62 -0.43
C SER A 109 -11.49 -10.02 -0.93
N ILE A 110 -11.92 -10.10 -2.19
CA ILE A 110 -12.22 -11.38 -2.84
C ILE A 110 -10.91 -12.05 -3.23
N LEU A 111 -10.72 -13.27 -2.73
CA LEU A 111 -9.54 -14.09 -3.02
C LEU A 111 -9.75 -14.91 -4.30
N LYS A 112 -10.93 -15.53 -4.44
CA LYS A 112 -11.21 -16.44 -5.55
C LYS A 112 -12.69 -16.61 -5.83
N TRP A 113 -13.06 -16.71 -7.10
CA TRP A 113 -14.38 -17.17 -7.54
C TRP A 113 -14.31 -18.66 -7.90
N HIS A 114 -15.29 -19.42 -7.46
CA HIS A 114 -15.43 -20.85 -7.72
C HIS A 114 -16.70 -21.08 -8.53
N SER A 115 -16.54 -21.13 -9.85
CA SER A 115 -17.64 -21.35 -10.80
C SER A 115 -18.13 -22.80 -10.85
N ASP A 116 -17.35 -23.74 -10.32
CA ASP A 116 -17.67 -25.17 -10.24
C ASP A 116 -18.79 -25.48 -9.22
N ASP A 117 -18.84 -24.73 -8.12
CA ASP A 117 -19.85 -24.92 -7.06
C ASP A 117 -20.55 -23.61 -6.65
N ASN A 118 -20.48 -22.62 -7.54
CA ASN A 118 -21.13 -21.31 -7.42
C ASN A 118 -20.87 -20.59 -6.10
N THR A 119 -19.61 -20.57 -5.68
CA THR A 119 -19.17 -19.88 -4.45
C THR A 119 -18.08 -18.85 -4.71
N LEU A 120 -17.84 -17.99 -3.72
CA LEU A 120 -16.70 -17.09 -3.69
C LEU A 120 -15.97 -17.21 -2.35
N GLU A 121 -14.65 -17.09 -2.40
CA GLU A 121 -13.76 -17.05 -1.25
C GLU A 121 -13.24 -15.63 -1.02
N TYR A 122 -13.28 -15.15 0.23
CA TYR A 122 -12.89 -13.80 0.60
C TYR A 122 -12.32 -13.73 2.03
N HIS A 123 -11.66 -12.61 2.36
CA HIS A 123 -11.35 -12.25 3.74
C HIS A 123 -11.89 -10.86 4.09
N LYS A 124 -12.01 -10.60 5.39
CA LYS A 124 -12.51 -9.33 5.95
C LYS A 124 -11.35 -8.48 6.44
N LEU A 125 -11.42 -7.18 6.18
CA LEU A 125 -10.49 -6.13 6.59
C LEU A 125 -11.29 -5.09 7.38
N HIS A 126 -10.95 -4.92 8.65
CA HIS A 126 -11.65 -3.98 9.54
C HIS A 126 -10.72 -2.81 9.84
N THR A 127 -11.11 -1.60 9.45
CA THR A 127 -10.34 -0.38 9.78
C THR A 127 -11.08 0.39 10.86
N PHE A 128 -10.41 0.67 11.97
CA PHE A 128 -11.00 1.34 13.13
C PHE A 128 -10.39 2.74 13.30
N TYR A 129 -11.26 3.74 13.42
CA TYR A 129 -10.92 5.13 13.70
C TYR A 129 -11.41 5.50 15.09
N PHE A 130 -10.55 6.04 15.94
CA PHE A 130 -10.94 6.43 17.29
C PHE A 130 -11.91 7.62 17.25
N ASN A 131 -13.02 7.51 17.97
CA ASN A 131 -14.06 8.53 18.04
C ASN A 131 -14.08 9.18 19.43
N GLU A 132 -13.52 10.38 19.52
CA GLU A 132 -13.44 11.15 20.77
C GLU A 132 -14.81 11.55 21.30
N THR A 133 -15.78 11.86 20.44
CA THR A 133 -17.11 12.35 20.85
C THR A 133 -17.94 11.31 21.59
N ARG A 134 -17.74 10.03 21.24
CA ARG A 134 -18.42 8.89 21.87
C ARG A 134 -17.65 8.32 23.05
N THR A 135 -16.39 8.71 23.20
CA THR A 135 -15.52 8.19 24.26
C THR A 135 -15.72 8.95 25.56
N ARG A 136 -15.91 8.23 26.67
CA ARG A 136 -16.06 8.79 28.03
C ARG A 136 -14.88 8.40 28.91
N GLY A 137 -13.67 8.75 28.48
CA GLY A 137 -12.41 8.47 29.16
C GLY A 137 -11.19 8.88 28.31
N SER A 138 -9.98 8.68 28.84
CA SER A 138 -8.75 8.89 28.08
C SER A 138 -8.12 7.56 27.68
N LEU A 139 -7.57 7.51 26.46
CA LEU A 139 -6.76 6.37 26.00
C LEU A 139 -5.50 6.14 26.87
N GLN A 140 -5.11 7.13 27.68
CA GLN A 140 -4.01 7.04 28.64
C GLN A 140 -4.44 6.56 30.03
N ASP A 141 -5.74 6.38 30.28
CA ASP A 141 -6.23 5.86 31.56
C ASP A 141 -5.63 4.49 31.83
N ARG A 142 -5.13 4.30 33.05
CA ARG A 142 -4.50 3.04 33.45
C ARG A 142 -5.54 2.10 34.02
N ILE A 143 -5.75 0.99 33.33
CA ILE A 143 -6.62 -0.09 33.75
C ILE A 143 -5.77 -1.20 34.36
N THR A 144 -6.25 -1.75 35.47
CA THR A 144 -5.69 -2.96 36.06
C THR A 144 -6.52 -4.14 35.60
N SER A 145 -5.90 -5.13 34.95
CA SER A 145 -6.54 -6.36 34.50
C SER A 145 -5.68 -7.57 34.87
N ILE A 146 -6.24 -8.78 34.87
CA ILE A 146 -5.48 -10.00 35.17
C ILE A 146 -4.49 -10.31 34.04
N ASN A 147 -3.30 -10.78 34.38
CA ASN A 147 -2.30 -11.22 33.41
C ASN A 147 -2.70 -12.55 32.78
N ALA A 148 -3.48 -12.49 31.70
CA ALA A 148 -4.03 -13.66 31.02
C ALA A 148 -2.95 -14.67 30.62
N LEU A 149 -1.77 -14.22 30.16
CA LEU A 149 -0.69 -15.12 29.77
C LEU A 149 -0.06 -15.85 30.95
N LEU A 150 0.11 -15.17 32.09
CA LEU A 150 0.62 -15.81 33.29
C LEU A 150 -0.36 -16.89 33.77
N VAL A 151 -1.67 -16.59 33.71
CA VAL A 151 -2.73 -17.56 34.01
C VAL A 151 -2.68 -18.76 33.06
N THR A 152 -2.54 -18.52 31.75
CA THR A 152 -2.41 -19.58 30.74
C THR A 152 -1.21 -20.49 31.02
N VAL A 153 -0.03 -19.91 31.28
CA VAL A 153 1.16 -20.71 31.59
C VAL A 153 0.98 -21.47 32.90
N ALA A 154 0.46 -20.82 33.95
CA ALA A 154 0.22 -21.47 35.24
C ALA A 154 -0.78 -22.64 35.15
N SER A 155 -1.76 -22.56 34.25
CA SER A 155 -2.71 -23.63 33.95
C SER A 155 -2.04 -24.79 33.20
N LYS A 156 -1.26 -24.50 32.14
CA LYS A 156 -0.56 -25.52 31.33
C LYS A 156 0.58 -26.21 32.08
N THR A 157 1.24 -25.52 33.02
CA THR A 157 2.34 -26.07 33.83
C THR A 157 1.87 -26.60 35.20
N LYS A 158 0.55 -26.73 35.42
CA LYS A 158 -0.04 -27.18 36.69
C LYS A 158 0.61 -28.46 37.24
N TYR A 159 0.96 -29.39 36.35
CA TYR A 159 1.57 -30.68 36.68
C TYR A 159 3.10 -30.72 36.57
N TRP A 160 3.76 -29.62 36.18
CA TRP A 160 5.22 -29.57 36.08
C TRP A 160 5.89 -29.44 37.46
N PRO A 161 7.14 -29.92 37.62
CA PRO A 161 7.92 -29.70 38.84
C PRO A 161 8.11 -28.20 39.12
N ARG A 162 7.82 -27.76 40.35
CA ARG A 162 7.85 -26.34 40.79
C ARG A 162 9.16 -25.62 40.47
N TRP A 163 10.29 -26.31 40.61
CA TRP A 163 11.60 -25.73 40.33
C TRP A 163 11.81 -25.40 38.84
N VAL A 164 11.25 -26.20 37.91
CA VAL A 164 11.35 -25.97 36.45
C VAL A 164 10.56 -24.72 36.06
N VAL A 165 9.33 -24.60 36.57
CA VAL A 165 8.49 -23.44 36.32
C VAL A 165 9.10 -22.19 36.97
N SER A 166 9.63 -22.31 38.19
CA SER A 166 10.34 -21.24 38.92
C SER A 166 11.57 -20.73 38.17
N LEU A 167 12.42 -21.63 37.66
CA LEU A 167 13.63 -21.24 36.91
C LEU A 167 13.25 -20.50 35.63
N SER A 168 12.23 -21.00 34.94
CA SER A 168 11.75 -20.45 33.66
C SER A 168 11.08 -19.09 33.83
N MET A 169 10.29 -18.90 34.89
CA MET A 169 9.53 -17.67 35.13
C MET A 169 10.25 -16.65 36.03
N GLY A 170 11.14 -17.10 36.92
CA GLY A 170 11.91 -16.22 37.82
C GLY A 170 12.82 -15.25 37.08
N LYS A 171 13.19 -15.58 35.82
CA LYS A 171 13.93 -14.70 34.91
C LYS A 171 13.10 -13.53 34.35
N TYR A 172 11.77 -13.64 34.35
CA TYR A 172 10.88 -12.74 33.61
C TYR A 172 9.94 -11.89 34.47
N GLN A 173 9.88 -12.13 35.79
CA GLN A 173 9.26 -11.30 36.85
C GLN A 173 7.98 -10.55 36.42
N SER A 174 7.06 -11.23 35.74
CA SER A 174 5.80 -10.61 35.31
C SER A 174 4.82 -10.54 36.49
N PRO A 175 4.21 -9.38 36.78
CA PRO A 175 3.18 -9.27 37.80
C PRO A 175 1.93 -10.09 37.43
N VAL A 176 1.14 -10.47 38.44
CA VAL A 176 -0.12 -11.20 38.26
C VAL A 176 -1.19 -10.30 37.66
N ASP A 177 -1.10 -8.99 37.89
CA ASP A 177 -1.91 -7.94 37.33
C ASP A 177 -1.16 -7.16 36.23
N TRP A 178 -1.84 -6.89 35.13
CA TRP A 178 -1.42 -5.92 34.13
C TRP A 178 -1.97 -4.56 34.46
N LYS A 179 -1.08 -3.59 34.70
CA LYS A 179 -1.43 -2.16 34.75
C LYS A 179 -0.98 -1.49 33.46
N LYS A 180 -1.91 -1.31 32.53
CA LYS A 180 -1.64 -0.79 31.18
C LYS A 180 -2.62 0.30 30.82
N THR A 181 -2.24 1.16 29.87
CA THR A 181 -3.19 2.15 29.37
C THR A 181 -4.28 1.47 28.54
N VAL A 182 -5.42 2.14 28.39
CA VAL A 182 -6.50 1.66 27.52
C VAL A 182 -6.00 1.38 26.11
N ASP A 183 -5.22 2.30 25.53
CA ASP A 183 -4.67 2.14 24.18
C ASP A 183 -3.76 0.91 24.05
N GLU A 184 -2.94 0.65 25.08
CA GLU A 184 -2.11 -0.56 25.16
C GLU A 184 -2.97 -1.83 25.22
N PHE A 185 -4.08 -1.85 25.95
CA PHE A 185 -5.00 -2.99 25.99
C PHE A 185 -5.77 -3.20 24.69
N LEU A 186 -6.01 -2.15 23.90
CA LEU A 186 -6.80 -2.19 22.67
C LEU A 186 -5.91 -2.38 21.43
N PHE A 187 -5.61 -1.31 20.71
CA PHE A 187 -4.99 -1.37 19.38
C PHE A 187 -3.46 -1.21 19.37
N LYS A 188 -2.88 -0.46 20.31
CA LYS A 188 -1.41 -0.24 20.36
C LYS A 188 -0.66 -1.52 20.75
N GLY A 189 -1.28 -2.32 21.61
CA GLY A 189 -0.67 -3.50 22.21
C GLY A 189 0.49 -3.16 23.15
N PHE A 190 0.85 -4.09 24.02
CA PHE A 190 2.03 -3.96 24.87
C PHE A 190 2.91 -5.22 24.81
N HIS A 191 4.20 -5.02 24.99
CA HIS A 191 5.14 -6.14 25.12
C HIS A 191 4.96 -6.84 26.46
N ASN A 192 5.08 -8.17 26.43
CA ASN A 192 5.04 -9.00 27.61
C ASN A 192 6.21 -9.99 27.57
N ASN A 193 6.94 -10.04 28.67
CA ASN A 193 8.10 -10.89 28.84
C ASN A 193 7.80 -12.38 28.60
N ILE A 194 6.56 -12.81 28.87
CA ILE A 194 6.08 -14.19 28.64
C ILE A 194 5.98 -14.47 27.14
N VAL A 195 5.57 -13.52 26.29
CA VAL A 195 5.54 -13.70 24.82
C VAL A 195 6.96 -13.87 24.28
N THR A 196 7.90 -13.06 24.76
CA THR A 196 9.32 -13.18 24.37
C THR A 196 9.91 -14.53 24.80
N LEU A 197 9.51 -15.05 25.95
CA LEU A 197 9.89 -16.39 26.42
C LEU A 197 9.27 -17.47 25.52
N LEU A 198 7.96 -17.42 25.26
CA LEU A 198 7.24 -18.41 24.45
C LEU A 198 7.79 -18.51 23.03
N ARG A 199 8.27 -17.41 22.44
CA ARG A 199 8.93 -17.42 21.11
C ARG A 199 10.32 -18.07 21.09
N LYS A 200 11.02 -18.09 22.21
CA LYS A 200 12.34 -18.73 22.34
C LYS A 200 12.24 -20.21 22.67
N LEU A 201 11.07 -20.68 23.09
CA LEU A 201 10.80 -22.08 23.40
C LEU A 201 10.38 -22.84 22.14
N PRO A 202 10.78 -24.12 21.97
CA PRO A 202 10.28 -24.96 20.89
C PRO A 202 8.74 -25.05 20.97
N SER A 203 8.06 -24.84 19.84
CA SER A 203 6.59 -24.72 19.75
C SER A 203 5.79 -25.94 20.27
N GLY A 204 6.45 -27.07 20.52
CA GLY A 204 5.84 -28.27 21.11
C GLY A 204 5.85 -28.36 22.64
N LEU A 205 6.60 -27.53 23.37
CA LEU A 205 6.83 -27.75 24.80
C LEU A 205 5.63 -27.39 25.70
N LEU A 206 4.94 -26.28 25.40
CA LEU A 206 3.77 -25.81 26.17
C LEU A 206 2.46 -25.83 25.36
N GLY A 207 2.53 -26.05 24.04
CA GLY A 207 1.37 -26.01 23.14
C GLY A 207 0.70 -24.63 23.02
N ILE A 208 1.29 -23.58 23.60
CA ILE A 208 0.78 -22.20 23.52
C ILE A 208 1.41 -21.54 22.29
N SER A 209 0.58 -21.09 21.35
CA SER A 209 1.03 -20.42 20.13
C SER A 209 0.43 -19.03 20.03
N VAL A 210 1.18 -18.00 20.43
CA VAL A 210 0.76 -16.60 20.27
C VAL A 210 1.38 -16.05 18.97
N PRO A 211 0.59 -15.79 17.92
CA PRO A 211 1.13 -15.36 16.63
C PRO A 211 1.67 -13.92 16.66
N MET A 212 1.27 -13.11 17.65
CA MET A 212 1.57 -11.67 17.73
C MET A 212 2.80 -11.36 18.60
N ASP A 213 3.44 -10.23 18.32
CA ASP A 213 4.64 -9.73 19.03
C ASP A 213 4.33 -8.84 20.24
N LYS A 214 3.13 -8.28 20.24
CA LYS A 214 2.52 -7.56 21.36
C LYS A 214 1.17 -8.18 21.68
N ILE A 215 0.67 -7.87 22.87
CA ILE A 215 -0.63 -8.29 23.36
C ILE A 215 -1.54 -7.08 23.41
N GLY A 216 -2.72 -7.22 22.84
CA GLY A 216 -3.86 -6.33 23.02
C GLY A 216 -5.11 -7.07 22.52
N TYR A 217 -6.27 -6.76 23.06
CA TYR A 217 -7.53 -7.42 22.68
C TYR A 217 -7.88 -7.18 21.20
N LEU A 218 -7.47 -6.03 20.64
CA LEU A 218 -7.70 -5.64 19.25
C LEU A 218 -6.39 -5.44 18.47
N TYR A 219 -5.25 -5.82 19.04
CA TYR A 219 -3.93 -5.65 18.42
C TYR A 219 -3.82 -6.43 17.11
N GLY A 220 -3.33 -5.77 16.07
CA GLY A 220 -3.18 -6.36 14.73
C GLY A 220 -4.48 -6.51 13.94
N ARG A 221 -5.63 -6.10 14.48
CA ARG A 221 -6.91 -6.15 13.75
C ARG A 221 -7.18 -4.92 12.88
N ASN A 222 -6.52 -3.78 13.15
CA ASN A 222 -6.75 -2.54 12.41
C ASN A 222 -6.08 -2.56 11.02
N GLY A 223 -6.89 -2.55 9.96
CA GLY A 223 -6.43 -2.46 8.57
C GLY A 223 -5.66 -3.67 8.06
N THR A 224 -5.70 -4.82 8.77
CA THR A 224 -5.00 -6.04 8.35
C THR A 224 -5.94 -7.24 8.27
N SER A 225 -5.61 -8.20 7.39
CA SER A 225 -6.31 -9.48 7.27
C SER A 225 -5.53 -10.63 7.92
N VAL A 226 -4.44 -10.35 8.63
CA VAL A 226 -3.51 -11.36 9.18
C VAL A 226 -4.19 -12.27 10.20
N LEU A 227 -5.11 -11.71 11.00
CA LEU A 227 -5.88 -12.43 12.01
C LEU A 227 -7.30 -12.79 11.56
N SER A 228 -7.70 -12.36 10.36
CA SER A 228 -9.03 -12.62 9.81
C SER A 228 -9.07 -13.98 9.11
N PRO A 229 -10.04 -14.85 9.41
CA PRO A 229 -10.19 -16.10 8.69
C PRO A 229 -10.67 -15.87 7.24
N THR A 230 -10.41 -16.84 6.36
CA THR A 230 -11.03 -16.86 5.02
C THR A 230 -12.41 -17.48 5.08
N TYR A 231 -13.34 -16.91 4.32
CA TYR A 231 -14.73 -17.36 4.25
C TYR A 231 -15.05 -17.75 2.82
N ARG A 232 -15.73 -18.89 2.62
CA ARG A 232 -16.28 -19.29 1.33
C ARG A 232 -17.79 -19.39 1.42
N ILE A 233 -18.48 -18.52 0.68
CA ILE A 233 -19.94 -18.37 0.69
C ILE A 233 -20.53 -18.64 -0.70
N SER A 234 -21.78 -19.08 -0.75
CA SER A 234 -22.53 -19.23 -2.00
C SER A 234 -22.87 -17.87 -2.62
N THR A 235 -22.68 -17.74 -3.94
CA THR A 235 -22.94 -16.50 -4.70
C THR A 235 -24.43 -16.25 -4.95
N GLY A 236 -25.29 -17.25 -4.72
CA GLY A 236 -26.70 -17.24 -5.07
C GLY A 236 -27.01 -17.76 -6.47
N ALA A 237 -26.01 -18.18 -7.26
CA ALA A 237 -26.24 -18.72 -8.61
C ALA A 237 -27.02 -20.05 -8.63
N ASP A 238 -26.91 -20.85 -7.56
CA ASP A 238 -27.66 -22.10 -7.37
C ASP A 238 -29.11 -21.86 -6.90
N GLY A 239 -29.51 -20.60 -6.73
CA GLY A 239 -30.83 -20.18 -6.25
C GLY A 239 -30.75 -19.23 -5.06
N VAL A 240 -31.73 -18.33 -4.95
CA VAL A 240 -31.72 -17.22 -3.98
C VAL A 240 -31.73 -17.69 -2.51
N ASN A 241 -32.25 -18.88 -2.21
CA ASN A 241 -32.22 -19.45 -0.86
C ASN A 241 -30.81 -19.82 -0.38
N SER A 242 -29.87 -20.05 -1.31
CA SER A 242 -28.47 -20.34 -1.01
C SER A 242 -27.63 -19.08 -0.87
N TYR A 243 -28.17 -17.90 -1.21
CA TYR A 243 -27.46 -16.63 -1.20
C TYR A 243 -26.83 -16.34 0.16
N GLY A 244 -25.52 -16.03 0.15
CA GLY A 244 -24.78 -15.65 1.35
C GLY A 244 -24.52 -16.79 2.36
N GLN A 245 -24.94 -18.02 2.06
CA GLN A 245 -24.74 -19.17 2.96
C GLN A 245 -23.27 -19.60 2.98
N LEU A 246 -22.75 -19.80 4.19
CA LEU A 246 -21.38 -20.19 4.46
C LEU A 246 -21.16 -21.68 4.21
N LYS A 247 -20.18 -22.01 3.37
CA LYS A 247 -19.74 -23.39 3.12
C LYS A 247 -18.45 -23.74 3.87
N PHE A 248 -17.48 -22.82 3.89
CA PHE A 248 -16.17 -23.09 4.51
C PHE A 248 -15.62 -21.88 5.26
N VAL A 249 -14.88 -22.15 6.34
CA VAL A 249 -14.01 -21.21 7.04
C VAL A 249 -12.61 -21.78 7.04
N ASN A 250 -11.61 -21.01 6.60
CA ASN A 250 -10.23 -21.46 6.41
C ASN A 250 -10.15 -22.77 5.60
N GLY A 251 -10.96 -22.87 4.55
CA GLY A 251 -11.04 -24.04 3.66
C GLY A 251 -11.71 -25.29 4.26
N LYS A 252 -12.37 -25.19 5.43
CA LYS A 252 -13.01 -26.35 6.10
C LYS A 252 -14.46 -26.10 6.45
N ASN A 253 -15.26 -27.16 6.35
CA ASN A 253 -16.67 -27.20 6.75
C ASN A 253 -16.85 -27.64 8.22
N HIS A 254 -15.75 -27.83 8.94
CA HIS A 254 -15.72 -28.13 10.37
C HIS A 254 -14.56 -27.39 11.05
N THR A 255 -14.77 -26.92 12.28
CA THR A 255 -13.70 -26.35 13.12
C THR A 255 -12.92 -27.46 13.82
N LYS A 256 -11.58 -27.38 13.79
CA LYS A 256 -10.68 -28.34 14.46
C LYS A 256 -10.67 -28.19 15.98
N HIS A 257 -11.22 -27.10 16.49
CA HIS A 257 -11.08 -26.67 17.87
C HIS A 257 -12.17 -27.22 18.80
N VAL A 258 -13.20 -27.87 18.23
CA VAL A 258 -14.37 -28.40 18.92
C VAL A 258 -14.58 -29.87 18.48
N PRO A 259 -15.04 -30.77 19.36
CA PRO A 259 -15.38 -32.15 19.00
C PRO A 259 -16.38 -32.26 17.83
N SER A 260 -16.33 -33.39 17.12
CA SER A 260 -17.02 -33.63 15.84
C SER A 260 -18.54 -33.40 15.86
N GLY A 261 -19.20 -33.61 17.01
CA GLY A 261 -20.65 -33.37 17.15
C GLY A 261 -21.08 -31.90 17.00
N CYS A 262 -20.15 -30.95 17.18
CA CYS A 262 -20.47 -29.52 17.26
C CYS A 262 -19.56 -28.63 16.42
N SER A 263 -18.66 -29.24 15.65
CA SER A 263 -17.68 -28.55 14.84
C SER A 263 -18.22 -27.96 13.53
N GLN A 264 -19.47 -28.24 13.15
CA GLN A 264 -19.97 -27.91 11.81
C GLN A 264 -20.00 -26.39 11.54
N VAL A 265 -19.49 -26.00 10.37
CA VAL A 265 -19.50 -24.63 9.84
C VAL A 265 -20.63 -24.52 8.81
N ARG A 266 -21.70 -23.79 9.15
CA ARG A 266 -22.85 -23.51 8.27
C ARG A 266 -23.63 -22.29 8.78
N GLY A 267 -24.57 -21.80 7.97
CA GLY A 267 -25.39 -20.60 8.26
C GLY A 267 -24.83 -19.36 7.58
N SER A 268 -25.13 -18.17 8.08
CA SER A 268 -24.60 -16.91 7.56
C SER A 268 -23.22 -16.57 8.18
N SER A 269 -22.37 -15.87 7.42
CA SER A 269 -21.11 -15.30 7.90
C SER A 269 -21.25 -13.99 8.69
N GLY A 270 -22.46 -13.44 8.80
CA GLY A 270 -22.75 -12.19 9.50
C GLY A 270 -23.25 -11.06 8.61
N GLU A 271 -22.90 -11.04 7.33
CA GLU A 271 -23.12 -9.88 6.44
C GLU A 271 -24.25 -10.04 5.43
N LEU A 272 -24.57 -11.27 5.07
CA LEU A 272 -25.63 -11.61 4.14
C LEU A 272 -26.55 -12.62 4.80
N GLN A 273 -27.84 -12.52 4.55
CA GLN A 273 -28.82 -13.49 5.01
C GLN A 273 -29.60 -14.06 3.83
N ARG A 274 -30.16 -15.26 4.02
CA ARG A 274 -31.16 -15.81 3.10
C ARG A 274 -32.34 -14.85 2.95
N VAL A 275 -32.93 -14.84 1.77
CA VAL A 275 -34.14 -14.08 1.44
C VAL A 275 -35.39 -14.78 1.99
N ASN A 276 -36.53 -14.09 1.91
CA ASN A 276 -37.85 -14.62 2.28
C ASN A 276 -37.86 -15.23 3.70
N LEU A 277 -37.58 -14.37 4.68
CA LEU A 277 -37.54 -14.72 6.10
C LEU A 277 -38.94 -15.09 6.61
N GLU A 278 -38.97 -16.17 7.38
CA GLU A 278 -40.17 -16.64 8.07
C GLU A 278 -40.04 -16.27 9.55
N LYS A 279 -41.08 -15.65 10.15
CA LYS A 279 -41.03 -15.11 11.52
C LYS A 279 -40.44 -16.13 12.50
N TYR A 280 -41.04 -17.30 12.65
CA TYR A 280 -40.65 -18.26 13.70
C TYR A 280 -39.54 -19.24 13.31
N LYS A 281 -38.88 -19.03 12.17
CA LYS A 281 -37.80 -19.90 11.72
C LYS A 281 -36.47 -19.32 12.20
N PRO A 282 -35.72 -20.03 13.07
CA PRO A 282 -34.46 -19.54 13.60
C PRO A 282 -33.46 -19.22 12.50
N ILE A 283 -32.59 -18.26 12.80
CA ILE A 283 -31.53 -17.82 11.91
C ILE A 283 -30.18 -18.29 12.46
N GLU A 284 -29.42 -19.02 11.64
CA GLU A 284 -28.08 -19.50 11.98
C GLU A 284 -27.00 -18.53 11.49
N TYR A 285 -26.11 -18.14 12.40
CA TYR A 285 -24.84 -17.46 12.10
C TYR A 285 -23.66 -18.30 12.58
N TYR A 286 -22.54 -18.27 11.86
CA TYR A 286 -21.28 -18.82 12.36
C TYR A 286 -20.33 -17.69 12.74
N VAL A 287 -20.01 -17.59 14.03
CA VAL A 287 -19.09 -16.55 14.54
C VAL A 287 -17.71 -17.16 14.69
N ALA A 288 -16.81 -16.81 13.76
CA ALA A 288 -15.48 -17.42 13.68
C ALA A 288 -14.62 -17.17 14.93
N ASP A 289 -14.70 -15.97 15.52
CA ASP A 289 -13.99 -15.61 16.76
C ASP A 289 -14.42 -16.47 17.96
N PHE A 290 -15.63 -17.04 17.92
CA PHE A 290 -16.15 -17.93 18.97
C PHE A 290 -16.11 -19.40 18.56
N CYS A 291 -15.71 -19.71 17.32
CA CYS A 291 -15.73 -21.06 16.72
C CYS A 291 -17.05 -21.81 16.90
N ARG A 292 -18.17 -21.09 16.85
CA ARG A 292 -19.48 -21.61 17.22
C ARG A 292 -20.60 -21.00 16.39
N ARG A 293 -21.68 -21.76 16.25
CA ARG A 293 -22.93 -21.32 15.63
C ARG A 293 -23.83 -20.63 16.65
N PHE A 294 -24.45 -19.53 16.23
CA PHE A 294 -25.38 -18.72 16.99
C PHE A 294 -26.74 -18.82 16.32
N TRP A 295 -27.76 -19.10 17.11
CA TRP A 295 -29.15 -19.20 16.69
C TRP A 295 -29.88 -17.97 17.19
N LEU A 296 -30.49 -17.24 16.28
CA LEU A 296 -31.31 -16.09 16.58
C LEU A 296 -32.79 -16.45 16.42
N GLU A 297 -33.57 -16.09 17.43
CA GLU A 297 -35.00 -16.36 17.52
C GLU A 297 -35.76 -15.05 17.31
N TYR A 298 -36.91 -15.14 16.65
CA TYR A 298 -37.74 -13.97 16.39
C TYR A 298 -38.32 -13.42 17.69
N ASP A 299 -38.30 -12.10 17.79
CA ASP A 299 -38.80 -11.34 18.93
C ASP A 299 -40.10 -10.64 18.55
N ASN A 300 -40.02 -9.68 17.61
CA ASN A 300 -41.16 -8.86 17.19
C ASN A 300 -40.92 -8.15 15.85
N GLU A 301 -41.97 -7.55 15.29
CA GLU A 301 -41.89 -6.63 14.14
C GLU A 301 -41.54 -5.21 14.60
N VAL A 302 -40.72 -4.51 13.82
CA VAL A 302 -40.28 -3.13 14.05
C VAL A 302 -40.28 -2.38 12.73
N ILE A 303 -40.65 -1.10 12.73
CA ILE A 303 -40.51 -0.21 11.56
C ILE A 303 -39.23 0.60 11.75
N VAL A 304 -38.31 0.53 10.78
CA VAL A 304 -37.06 1.31 10.74
C VAL A 304 -37.14 2.21 9.52
N ASP A 305 -37.13 3.53 9.71
CA ASP A 305 -37.20 4.53 8.64
C ASP A 305 -38.33 4.30 7.61
N GLY A 306 -39.48 3.79 8.07
CA GLY A 306 -40.65 3.49 7.23
C GLY A 306 -40.65 2.11 6.57
N VAL A 307 -39.62 1.29 6.80
CA VAL A 307 -39.49 -0.09 6.28
C VAL A 307 -39.80 -1.11 7.38
N LEU A 308 -40.61 -2.12 7.05
CA LEU A 308 -40.92 -3.23 7.96
C LEU A 308 -39.71 -4.14 8.17
N GLY A 309 -39.37 -4.42 9.43
CA GLY A 309 -38.30 -5.31 9.83
C GLY A 309 -38.73 -6.35 10.84
N TYR A 310 -38.08 -7.51 10.79
CA TYR A 310 -38.19 -8.55 11.82
C TYR A 310 -36.99 -8.44 12.76
N ARG A 311 -37.27 -8.22 14.04
CA ARG A 311 -36.27 -8.20 15.11
C ARG A 311 -36.05 -9.62 15.62
N TYR A 312 -34.78 -10.02 15.67
CA TYR A 312 -34.33 -11.29 16.22
C TYR A 312 -33.37 -11.05 17.39
N LYS A 313 -33.44 -11.92 18.40
CA LYS A 313 -32.58 -11.92 19.59
C LYS A 313 -31.85 -13.27 19.74
N MET A 314 -30.84 -13.30 20.60
CA MET A 314 -30.05 -14.50 20.87
C MET A 314 -30.90 -15.55 21.62
N GLY A 315 -30.94 -16.78 21.12
CA GLY A 315 -31.70 -17.87 21.74
C GLY A 315 -31.09 -18.39 23.05
N ASN A 316 -31.93 -18.90 23.95
CA ASN A 316 -31.54 -19.38 25.28
C ASN A 316 -30.56 -20.58 25.24
N MET A 317 -30.58 -21.34 24.15
CA MET A 317 -29.71 -22.50 23.95
C MET A 317 -28.22 -22.13 23.86
N ILE A 318 -27.83 -20.91 23.48
CA ILE A 318 -26.43 -20.65 23.12
C ILE A 318 -25.48 -20.67 24.33
N LEU A 319 -25.95 -20.20 25.48
CA LEU A 319 -25.15 -20.10 26.71
C LEU A 319 -25.37 -21.29 27.66
N ASP A 320 -26.22 -22.25 27.28
CA ASP A 320 -26.44 -23.46 28.05
C ASP A 320 -25.19 -24.37 28.05
N ASN A 321 -24.97 -25.04 29.17
CA ASN A 321 -23.83 -25.92 29.41
C ASN A 321 -24.11 -27.40 29.07
N GLY A 322 -25.21 -27.70 28.38
CA GLY A 322 -25.62 -29.06 28.05
C GLY A 322 -26.55 -29.72 29.05
N THR A 323 -27.02 -28.97 30.06
CA THR A 323 -28.01 -29.44 31.04
C THR A 323 -29.44 -29.31 30.51
N ILE A 324 -29.74 -28.20 29.85
CA ILE A 324 -31.05 -27.96 29.20
C ILE A 324 -31.03 -28.51 27.77
N TYR A 325 -29.96 -28.25 27.02
CA TYR A 325 -29.83 -28.66 25.62
C TYR A 325 -28.66 -29.61 25.43
N SER A 326 -28.93 -30.91 25.41
CA SER A 326 -27.90 -31.97 25.40
C SER A 326 -26.87 -31.86 24.27
N GLU A 327 -27.25 -31.23 23.14
CA GLU A 327 -26.37 -30.93 22.01
C GLU A 327 -25.18 -30.04 22.40
N ASN A 328 -25.28 -29.24 23.47
CA ASN A 328 -24.20 -28.35 23.91
C ASN A 328 -23.09 -29.04 24.72
N LYS A 329 -23.29 -30.28 25.17
CA LYS A 329 -22.31 -31.01 26.00
C LYS A 329 -20.93 -31.13 25.32
N CYS A 330 -20.91 -31.22 23.99
CA CYS A 330 -19.71 -31.25 23.17
C CYS A 330 -18.80 -30.01 23.30
N PHE A 331 -19.34 -28.85 23.70
CA PHE A 331 -18.56 -27.63 23.89
C PHE A 331 -17.85 -27.62 25.25
N CYS A 332 -18.16 -28.59 26.12
CA CYS A 332 -17.42 -28.86 27.33
C CYS A 332 -16.26 -29.82 27.06
N ASN A 333 -15.02 -29.35 27.15
CA ASN A 333 -13.83 -30.22 27.15
C ASN A 333 -13.66 -30.92 28.51
N GLY A 334 -14.56 -31.86 28.82
CA GLY A 334 -14.55 -32.67 30.05
C GLY A 334 -15.43 -32.10 31.17
N LYS A 335 -15.08 -30.95 31.76
CA LYS A 335 -15.85 -30.32 32.85
C LYS A 335 -16.67 -29.13 32.34
N CYS A 336 -17.99 -29.23 32.37
CA CYS A 336 -18.89 -28.11 32.06
C CYS A 336 -18.94 -27.13 33.25
N LEU A 337 -18.81 -25.82 32.97
CA LEU A 337 -19.15 -24.77 33.94
C LEU A 337 -20.68 -24.57 33.98
N PRO A 338 -21.23 -23.87 34.99
CA PRO A 338 -22.63 -23.46 35.00
C PRO A 338 -23.03 -22.67 33.73
N ALA A 339 -24.32 -22.65 33.40
CA ALA A 339 -24.84 -21.99 32.21
C ALA A 339 -24.59 -20.45 32.26
N GLY A 340 -24.48 -19.82 31.08
CA GLY A 340 -24.25 -18.38 30.95
C GLY A 340 -22.91 -17.97 30.35
N VAL A 341 -22.01 -18.94 30.10
CA VAL A 341 -20.68 -18.68 29.53
C VAL A 341 -20.31 -19.70 28.45
N VAL A 342 -19.58 -19.26 27.44
CA VAL A 342 -19.08 -20.09 26.33
C VAL A 342 -17.56 -20.17 26.40
N ASN A 343 -17.02 -21.38 26.46
CA ASN A 343 -15.58 -21.61 26.42
C ASN A 343 -15.05 -21.43 24.99
N VAL A 344 -14.18 -20.45 24.78
CA VAL A 344 -13.53 -20.18 23.47
C VAL A 344 -12.02 -20.39 23.51
N THR A 345 -11.54 -21.10 24.54
CA THR A 345 -10.10 -21.32 24.82
C THR A 345 -9.36 -21.90 23.61
N SER A 346 -9.93 -22.94 22.99
CA SER A 346 -9.31 -23.64 21.87
C SER A 346 -9.16 -22.76 20.62
N CYS A 347 -9.96 -21.70 20.48
CA CYS A 347 -9.89 -20.74 19.39
C CYS A 347 -9.17 -19.43 19.73
N SER A 348 -8.76 -19.29 20.99
CA SER A 348 -8.05 -18.12 21.51
C SER A 348 -6.61 -18.47 21.87
N TRP A 349 -5.95 -19.28 21.03
CA TRP A 349 -4.56 -19.72 21.24
C TRP A 349 -4.31 -20.41 22.60
N ASP A 350 -5.28 -21.21 23.05
CA ASP A 350 -5.30 -21.90 24.34
C ASP A 350 -5.30 -20.98 25.58
N MET A 351 -5.57 -19.69 25.40
CA MET A 351 -5.84 -18.78 26.53
C MET A 351 -7.23 -19.05 27.11
N PRO A 352 -7.40 -19.08 28.45
CA PRO A 352 -8.64 -19.51 29.12
C PRO A 352 -9.75 -18.45 29.04
N PHE A 353 -10.16 -18.11 27.81
CA PHE A 353 -11.15 -17.10 27.49
C PHE A 353 -12.56 -17.70 27.43
N PHE A 354 -13.49 -16.99 28.04
CA PHE A 354 -14.90 -17.33 28.11
C PHE A 354 -15.77 -16.13 27.72
N ILE A 355 -16.75 -16.35 26.87
CA ILE A 355 -17.67 -15.31 26.41
C ILE A 355 -18.98 -15.39 27.19
N SER A 356 -19.49 -14.26 27.66
CA SER A 356 -20.82 -14.12 28.27
C SER A 356 -21.55 -12.94 27.66
N LEU A 357 -22.82 -12.73 28.04
CA LEU A 357 -23.42 -11.42 27.88
C LEU A 357 -22.82 -10.42 28.89
N PRO A 358 -22.88 -9.10 28.61
CA PRO A 358 -22.34 -8.09 29.52
C PRO A 358 -22.94 -8.16 30.92
N HIS A 359 -22.07 -8.02 31.92
CA HIS A 359 -22.38 -8.16 33.34
C HIS A 359 -23.01 -9.50 33.72
N PHE A 360 -22.71 -10.56 32.96
CA PHE A 360 -23.28 -11.90 33.17
C PHE A 360 -24.81 -11.92 33.09
N LEU A 361 -25.41 -11.08 32.23
CA LEU A 361 -26.85 -11.16 31.92
C LEU A 361 -27.21 -12.59 31.50
N ASP A 362 -28.29 -13.13 32.07
CA ASP A 362 -28.82 -14.49 31.83
C ASP A 362 -27.83 -15.63 32.15
N ALA A 363 -26.81 -15.37 32.97
CA ALA A 363 -25.90 -16.40 33.48
C ALA A 363 -26.29 -16.90 34.88
N ASP A 364 -25.79 -18.08 35.25
CA ASP A 364 -25.98 -18.67 36.57
C ASP A 364 -25.42 -17.77 37.69
N ASP A 365 -26.14 -17.68 38.81
CA ASP A 365 -25.77 -16.90 40.00
C ASP A 365 -24.37 -17.23 40.53
N TYR A 366 -23.86 -18.43 40.23
CA TYR A 366 -22.47 -18.82 40.48
C TYR A 366 -21.45 -17.77 40.01
N PHE A 367 -21.64 -17.15 38.85
CA PHE A 367 -20.70 -16.17 38.30
C PHE A 367 -20.87 -14.79 38.95
N VAL A 368 -22.10 -14.33 39.09
CA VAL A 368 -22.42 -13.01 39.68
C VAL A 368 -21.95 -12.96 41.14
N ASN A 369 -22.11 -14.04 41.89
CA ASN A 369 -21.72 -14.10 43.30
C ASN A 369 -20.20 -14.08 43.55
N GLN A 370 -19.37 -14.27 42.52
CA GLN A 370 -17.91 -14.30 42.65
C GLN A 370 -17.25 -12.92 42.47
N VAL A 371 -17.98 -11.91 42.00
CA VAL A 371 -17.42 -10.59 41.68
C VAL A 371 -18.29 -9.49 42.26
N GLU A 372 -17.70 -8.34 42.55
CA GLU A 372 -18.41 -7.15 43.00
C GLU A 372 -18.29 -6.03 41.95
N GLY A 373 -19.35 -5.22 41.79
CA GLY A 373 -19.38 -4.06 40.90
C GLY A 373 -20.01 -4.27 39.51
N LEU A 374 -20.56 -5.47 39.21
CA LEU A 374 -21.29 -5.73 37.97
C LEU A 374 -22.81 -5.67 38.18
N GLN A 375 -23.55 -5.06 37.24
CA GLN A 375 -25.02 -4.97 37.28
C GLN A 375 -25.62 -5.24 35.89
N ALA A 376 -26.32 -6.35 35.72
CA ALA A 376 -26.95 -6.69 34.45
C ALA A 376 -28.23 -5.86 34.18
N LYS A 377 -28.35 -5.28 32.99
CA LYS A 377 -29.53 -4.53 32.52
C LYS A 377 -29.87 -4.98 31.09
N ARG A 378 -31.05 -5.58 30.89
CA ARG A 378 -31.44 -6.17 29.60
C ARG A 378 -31.41 -5.15 28.45
N GLU A 379 -31.97 -3.96 28.65
CA GLU A 379 -32.01 -2.88 27.65
C GLU A 379 -30.60 -2.47 27.14
N LEU A 380 -29.60 -2.48 28.03
CA LEU A 380 -28.24 -2.08 27.73
C LEU A 380 -27.36 -3.24 27.25
N HIS A 381 -27.66 -4.48 27.62
CA HIS A 381 -26.73 -5.61 27.47
C HIS A 381 -27.22 -6.70 26.51
N GLU A 382 -28.51 -6.71 26.14
CA GLU A 382 -29.07 -7.71 25.23
C GLU A 382 -28.70 -7.42 23.75
N PRO A 383 -28.17 -8.40 23.00
CA PRO A 383 -27.90 -8.25 21.57
C PRO A 383 -29.14 -8.52 20.71
N PHE A 384 -29.26 -7.83 19.58
CA PHE A 384 -30.34 -8.06 18.61
C PHE A 384 -29.92 -7.71 17.18
N ILE A 385 -30.70 -8.17 16.20
CA ILE A 385 -30.59 -7.80 14.79
C ILE A 385 -31.99 -7.55 14.20
N ILE A 386 -32.11 -6.58 13.30
CA ILE A 386 -33.33 -6.27 12.56
C ILE A 386 -33.08 -6.49 11.08
N LEU A 387 -33.89 -7.35 10.46
CA LEU A 387 -33.76 -7.76 9.05
C LEU A 387 -35.01 -7.40 8.26
N GLU A 388 -34.85 -6.93 7.02
CA GLU A 388 -35.98 -6.78 6.10
C GLU A 388 -36.43 -8.18 5.62
N PRO A 389 -37.74 -8.52 5.74
CA PRO A 389 -38.21 -9.89 5.58
C PRO A 389 -38.09 -10.47 4.17
N ARG A 390 -38.16 -9.66 3.10
CA ARG A 390 -38.10 -10.17 1.71
C ARG A 390 -36.67 -10.40 1.24
N THR A 391 -35.79 -9.43 1.46
CA THR A 391 -34.42 -9.38 0.95
C THR A 391 -33.39 -9.93 1.93
N GLY A 392 -33.71 -9.99 3.23
CA GLY A 392 -32.76 -10.38 4.27
C GLY A 392 -31.69 -9.33 4.59
N LEU A 393 -31.87 -8.09 4.12
CA LEU A 393 -30.95 -6.97 4.40
C LEU A 393 -30.96 -6.60 5.88
N ILE A 394 -29.77 -6.31 6.43
CA ILE A 394 -29.59 -5.89 7.82
C ILE A 394 -29.88 -4.40 7.91
N MET A 395 -30.89 -4.02 8.69
CA MET A 395 -31.28 -2.62 8.89
C MET A 395 -30.63 -2.03 10.14
N GLU A 396 -30.63 -2.78 11.24
CA GLU A 396 -29.92 -2.42 12.48
C GLU A 396 -29.37 -3.70 13.13
N PHE A 397 -28.19 -3.63 13.73
CA PHE A 397 -27.70 -4.71 14.58
C PHE A 397 -26.96 -4.16 15.80
N ARG A 398 -27.09 -4.85 16.93
CA ARG A 398 -26.33 -4.57 18.16
C ARG A 398 -25.73 -5.86 18.68
N GLY A 399 -24.43 -6.05 18.45
CA GLY A 399 -23.65 -7.13 19.04
C GLY A 399 -23.11 -6.72 20.41
N ARG A 400 -23.38 -7.52 21.45
CA ARG A 400 -22.98 -7.22 22.84
C ARG A 400 -22.47 -8.49 23.50
N PHE A 401 -21.17 -8.52 23.81
CA PHE A 401 -20.50 -9.67 24.40
C PHE A 401 -19.44 -9.21 25.40
N GLN A 402 -19.23 -10.01 26.44
CA GLN A 402 -18.20 -9.80 27.45
C GLN A 402 -17.18 -10.93 27.40
N LEU A 403 -15.89 -10.56 27.42
CA LEU A 403 -14.77 -11.48 27.49
C LEU A 403 -14.34 -11.66 28.95
N ASN A 404 -14.23 -12.91 29.38
CA ASN A 404 -13.88 -13.30 30.74
C ASN A 404 -12.66 -14.22 30.73
N ILE A 405 -11.83 -14.16 31.78
CA ILE A 405 -10.65 -15.02 31.94
C ILE A 405 -10.90 -15.96 33.12
N TYR A 406 -10.90 -17.27 32.86
CA TYR A 406 -11.16 -18.26 33.90
C TYR A 406 -9.88 -18.62 34.66
N LEU A 407 -9.94 -18.51 35.99
CA LEU A 407 -8.82 -18.75 36.91
C LEU A 407 -9.00 -20.09 37.64
N GLU A 408 -8.09 -21.03 37.41
CA GLU A 408 -8.03 -22.26 38.22
C GLU A 408 -6.98 -22.16 39.34
N PRO A 409 -7.29 -22.64 40.56
CA PRO A 409 -6.29 -22.73 41.63
C PRO A 409 -5.07 -23.58 41.21
N SER A 410 -3.87 -22.99 41.27
CA SER A 410 -2.59 -23.66 40.98
C SER A 410 -1.56 -23.36 42.07
N SER A 411 -0.80 -24.37 42.49
CA SER A 411 0.25 -24.19 43.50
C SER A 411 1.43 -23.33 43.02
N HIS A 412 1.57 -23.17 41.70
CA HIS A 412 2.59 -22.31 41.08
C HIS A 412 2.21 -20.82 41.14
N LEU A 413 0.92 -20.48 41.07
CA LEU A 413 0.43 -19.09 41.20
C LEU A 413 0.75 -18.52 42.60
N LYS A 414 0.62 -19.32 43.67
CA LYS A 414 1.00 -18.91 45.04
C LYS A 414 2.51 -18.68 45.21
N PHE A 415 3.32 -19.45 44.50
CA PHE A 415 4.79 -19.33 44.53
C PHE A 415 5.30 -18.08 43.78
N PHE A 416 4.63 -17.67 42.70
CA PHE A 416 4.99 -16.44 41.98
C PHE A 416 4.73 -15.16 42.78
N VAL A 417 3.71 -15.16 43.63
CA VAL A 417 3.43 -14.05 44.56
C VAL A 417 4.51 -13.92 45.64
N THR A 418 5.19 -15.01 46.00
CA THR A 418 6.21 -15.03 47.07
C THR A 418 7.64 -14.70 46.61
N MET A 419 7.91 -14.63 45.29
CA MET A 419 9.24 -14.45 44.70
C MET A 419 9.66 -13.00 44.43
N THR A 420 8.84 -11.98 44.75
CA THR A 420 9.20 -10.56 44.57
C THR A 420 10.12 -9.98 45.64
N LYS A 421 10.62 -10.79 46.59
CA LYS A 421 11.58 -10.35 47.61
C LYS A 421 12.88 -11.16 47.58
N ARG A 422 13.92 -10.48 47.08
CA ARG A 422 15.38 -10.59 47.40
C ARG A 422 16.33 -11.28 46.41
N ARG A 423 17.29 -10.44 45.99
CA ARG A 423 18.73 -10.65 45.71
C ARG A 423 19.18 -11.02 44.29
N GLY A 424 19.78 -10.01 43.63
CA GLY A 424 20.69 -10.14 42.49
C GLY A 424 21.46 -8.85 42.17
N LEU A 425 21.83 -8.04 43.17
CA LEU A 425 22.30 -6.64 42.96
C LEU A 425 23.72 -6.52 42.37
N LEU A 426 24.50 -7.61 42.25
CA LEU A 426 25.85 -7.55 41.68
C LEU A 426 25.93 -8.01 40.22
N LEU A 427 25.03 -8.90 39.77
CA LEU A 427 24.95 -9.36 38.38
C LEU A 427 24.14 -8.40 37.49
N GLN A 428 23.14 -7.70 38.06
CA GLN A 428 22.34 -6.69 37.36
C GLN A 428 23.18 -5.48 36.91
N ASN A 429 24.22 -5.11 37.66
CA ASN A 429 25.02 -3.92 37.38
C ASN A 429 25.98 -4.12 36.20
N ALA A 430 26.54 -5.32 36.03
CA ALA A 430 27.36 -5.65 34.86
C ALA A 430 26.51 -5.69 33.57
N LEU A 431 25.28 -6.18 33.65
CA LEU A 431 24.36 -6.25 32.51
C LEU A 431 23.89 -4.87 32.02
N VAL A 432 23.71 -3.89 32.91
CA VAL A 432 23.34 -2.52 32.53
C VAL A 432 24.46 -1.83 31.76
N VAL A 433 25.72 -2.04 32.17
CA VAL A 433 26.89 -1.49 31.45
C VAL A 433 27.06 -2.17 30.09
N VAL A 434 26.92 -3.49 30.02
CA VAL A 434 26.98 -4.24 28.75
C VAL A 434 25.82 -3.83 27.81
N LEU A 435 24.61 -3.65 28.33
CA LEU A 435 23.46 -3.18 27.56
C LEU A 435 23.62 -1.72 27.11
N GLY A 436 24.18 -0.86 27.95
CA GLY A 436 24.53 0.52 27.60
C GLY A 436 25.52 0.56 26.44
N TRP A 437 26.57 -0.28 26.48
CA TRP A 437 27.51 -0.43 25.37
C TRP A 437 26.83 -0.99 24.11
N ILE A 438 26.01 -2.03 24.23
CA ILE A 438 25.30 -2.61 23.07
C ILE A 438 24.33 -1.60 22.44
N CYS A 439 23.54 -0.87 23.22
CA CYS A 439 22.62 0.15 22.72
C CYS A 439 23.37 1.33 22.09
N THR A 440 24.49 1.74 22.67
CA THR A 440 25.32 2.82 22.11
C THR A 440 25.98 2.36 20.81
N LEU A 441 26.60 1.18 20.79
CA LEU A 441 27.25 0.63 19.59
C LEU A 441 26.23 0.31 18.49
N ALA A 442 25.06 -0.25 18.83
CA ALA A 442 23.99 -0.52 17.88
C ALA A 442 23.32 0.76 17.39
N GLY A 443 23.11 1.75 18.25
CA GLY A 443 22.59 3.07 17.87
C GLY A 443 23.53 3.80 16.92
N ILE A 444 24.84 3.81 17.22
CA ILE A 444 25.88 4.37 16.34
C ILE A 444 25.93 3.60 15.02
N TYR A 445 25.96 2.27 15.07
CA TYR A 445 25.99 1.44 13.86
C TYR A 445 24.76 1.69 12.99
N LEU A 446 23.56 1.71 13.57
CA LEU A 446 22.33 1.99 12.84
C LEU A 446 22.31 3.42 12.32
N TYR A 447 22.80 4.43 13.06
CA TYR A 447 22.84 5.80 12.57
C TYR A 447 23.65 5.92 11.27
N PHE A 448 24.82 5.28 11.22
CA PHE A 448 25.69 5.31 10.03
C PHE A 448 25.22 4.37 8.91
N ASN A 449 24.55 3.26 9.21
CA ASN A 449 24.22 2.22 8.23
C ASN A 449 22.71 2.07 7.95
N TRP A 450 21.83 2.86 8.57
CA TRP A 450 20.37 2.70 8.45
C TRP A 450 19.90 2.84 7.01
N VAL A 451 20.45 3.78 6.26
CA VAL A 451 20.09 4.02 4.86
C VAL A 451 20.36 2.77 4.02
N ASP A 452 21.51 2.13 4.21
CA ASP A 452 21.86 0.89 3.50
C ASP A 452 21.00 -0.30 3.95
N VAL A 453 20.82 -0.47 5.26
CA VAL A 453 19.96 -1.53 5.83
C VAL A 453 18.52 -1.41 5.33
N PHE A 454 17.97 -0.18 5.34
CA PHE A 454 16.63 0.10 4.84
C PHE A 454 16.54 -0.12 3.33
N THR A 455 17.57 0.24 2.58
CA THR A 455 17.62 0.01 1.13
C THR A 455 17.66 -1.48 0.79
N GLN A 456 18.44 -2.27 1.53
CA GLN A 456 18.43 -3.72 1.37
C GLN A 456 17.08 -4.34 1.74
N TRP A 457 16.44 -3.86 2.80
CA TRP A 457 15.09 -4.28 3.19
C TRP A 457 14.05 -3.94 2.12
N ARG A 458 14.11 -2.74 1.54
CA ARG A 458 13.29 -2.34 0.37
C ARG A 458 13.55 -3.27 -0.81
N GLY A 459 14.80 -3.65 -1.07
CA GLY A 459 15.14 -4.57 -2.15
C GLY A 459 14.47 -5.94 -2.03
N MET A 460 14.34 -6.48 -0.83
CA MET A 460 13.68 -7.79 -0.62
C MET A 460 12.18 -7.79 -0.92
N GLN A 461 11.50 -6.63 -0.86
CA GLN A 461 10.04 -6.53 -0.99
C GLN A 461 9.56 -5.68 -2.18
N GLY A 462 10.41 -4.79 -2.70
CA GLY A 462 10.07 -3.71 -3.63
C GLY A 462 10.70 -3.79 -5.01
N TYR A 463 11.31 -4.92 -5.39
CA TYR A 463 11.77 -5.12 -6.76
C TYR A 463 10.61 -5.29 -7.75
N LEU A 464 10.85 -5.01 -9.03
CA LEU A 464 9.83 -5.05 -10.07
C LEU A 464 9.39 -6.50 -10.33
N ARG A 465 8.10 -6.82 -10.07
CA ARG A 465 7.53 -8.16 -10.28
C ARG A 465 6.03 -8.13 -10.62
N PRO A 466 5.50 -9.16 -11.32
CA PRO A 466 4.09 -9.24 -11.69
C PRO A 466 3.14 -9.12 -10.49
N GLY A 467 1.97 -8.50 -10.71
CA GLY A 467 0.91 -8.40 -9.70
C GLY A 467 1.12 -7.36 -8.61
N THR A 468 2.22 -6.58 -8.67
CA THR A 468 2.48 -5.46 -7.75
C THR A 468 2.01 -4.12 -8.34
N GLN A 469 1.77 -3.14 -7.47
CA GLN A 469 1.44 -1.78 -7.89
C GLN A 469 2.56 -1.13 -8.72
N LEU A 470 3.83 -1.35 -8.34
CA LEU A 470 4.99 -0.84 -9.09
C LEU A 470 5.02 -1.36 -10.53
N PHE A 471 4.66 -2.63 -10.74
CA PHE A 471 4.54 -3.21 -12.08
C PHE A 471 3.42 -2.55 -12.90
N SER A 472 2.26 -2.30 -12.31
CA SER A 472 1.15 -1.64 -13.02
C SER A 472 1.53 -0.22 -13.47
N ILE A 473 2.16 0.56 -12.58
CA ILE A 473 2.63 1.92 -12.89
C ILE A 473 3.75 1.91 -13.94
N TRP A 474 4.71 0.98 -13.82
CA TRP A 474 5.80 0.85 -14.79
C TRP A 474 5.29 0.43 -16.18
N LYS A 475 4.33 -0.48 -16.24
CA LYS A 475 3.75 -0.98 -17.49
C LYS A 475 3.02 0.15 -18.22
N GLN A 476 2.13 0.85 -17.52
CA GLN A 476 1.36 1.95 -18.07
C GLN A 476 1.27 3.06 -17.03
N LEU A 477 1.89 4.20 -17.35
CA LEU A 477 1.96 5.33 -16.43
C LEU A 477 0.59 6.05 -16.39
N PRO A 478 -0.01 6.25 -15.21
CA PRO A 478 -1.36 6.83 -15.09
C PRO A 478 -1.35 8.37 -15.12
N VAL A 479 -0.31 8.99 -15.71
CA VAL A 479 -0.25 10.45 -15.91
C VAL A 479 0.03 10.77 -17.38
N PRO A 480 -0.50 11.88 -17.91
CA PRO A 480 -0.28 12.25 -19.30
C PRO A 480 1.19 12.63 -19.52
N VAL A 481 1.79 12.06 -20.57
CA VAL A 481 3.08 12.52 -21.11
C VAL A 481 2.76 13.43 -22.29
N THR A 482 3.29 14.65 -22.28
CA THR A 482 3.07 15.61 -23.38
C THR A 482 4.32 15.73 -24.22
N LEU A 483 4.15 15.66 -25.54
CA LEU A 483 5.18 15.88 -26.54
C LEU A 483 4.89 17.21 -27.26
N ASP A 484 5.71 18.22 -27.01
CA ASP A 484 5.59 19.52 -27.66
C ASP A 484 6.65 19.64 -28.74
N VAL A 485 6.21 19.90 -29.98
CA VAL A 485 7.11 20.02 -31.14
C VAL A 485 7.15 21.45 -31.64
N TYR A 486 8.35 21.95 -31.90
CA TYR A 486 8.61 23.30 -32.38
C TYR A 486 9.42 23.23 -33.67
N LEU A 487 8.82 23.68 -34.77
CA LEU A 487 9.41 23.64 -36.11
C LEU A 487 10.06 24.98 -36.43
N PHE A 488 11.29 24.96 -36.95
CA PHE A 488 11.96 26.16 -37.45
C PHE A 488 11.65 26.36 -38.93
N ASN A 489 10.87 27.40 -39.24
CA ASN A 489 10.58 27.80 -40.60
C ASN A 489 11.74 28.66 -41.15
N TRP A 490 12.40 28.16 -42.20
CA TRP A 490 13.49 28.84 -42.88
C TRP A 490 12.96 29.87 -43.88
N THR A 491 13.20 31.15 -43.61
CA THR A 491 12.57 32.26 -44.34
C THR A 491 13.33 32.76 -45.57
N ASN A 492 14.66 32.59 -45.60
CA ASN A 492 15.52 33.06 -46.70
C ASN A 492 16.48 31.98 -47.28
N PRO A 493 16.01 30.75 -47.59
CA PRO A 493 16.89 29.67 -48.07
C PRO A 493 17.58 29.99 -49.40
N GLN A 494 16.98 30.83 -50.25
CA GLN A 494 17.55 31.22 -51.54
C GLN A 494 18.79 32.12 -51.40
N GLU A 495 18.95 32.77 -50.24
CA GLU A 495 20.09 33.65 -49.94
C GLU A 495 21.25 32.87 -49.31
N PHE A 496 21.13 31.56 -49.14
CA PHE A 496 22.14 30.71 -48.48
C PHE A 496 23.14 30.11 -49.49
N TYR A 497 24.10 30.93 -49.93
CA TYR A 497 25.18 30.52 -50.82
C TYR A 497 26.51 31.23 -50.46
N ARG A 498 27.62 30.67 -50.91
CA ARG A 498 29.00 31.17 -50.73
C ARG A 498 29.12 32.50 -51.46
N GLY A 499 29.43 33.55 -50.70
CA GLY A 499 29.49 34.93 -51.20
C GLY A 499 28.26 35.76 -50.82
N SER A 500 27.21 35.16 -50.27
CA SER A 500 26.12 35.89 -49.62
C SER A 500 26.57 36.46 -48.28
N ASN A 501 26.20 37.72 -48.00
CA ASN A 501 26.40 38.37 -46.70
C ASN A 501 25.20 38.15 -45.75
N LYS A 502 24.20 37.38 -46.16
CA LYS A 502 22.98 37.14 -45.38
C LYS A 502 23.11 35.82 -44.61
N LYS A 503 22.84 35.88 -43.30
CA LYS A 503 22.75 34.68 -42.46
C LYS A 503 21.39 34.00 -42.69
N PRO A 504 21.30 32.66 -42.56
CA PRO A 504 20.03 31.98 -42.61
C PRO A 504 19.17 32.39 -41.41
N HIS A 505 17.94 32.81 -41.69
CA HIS A 505 16.98 33.33 -40.72
C HIS A 505 15.82 32.36 -40.52
N PHE A 506 15.56 32.02 -39.26
CA PHE A 506 14.54 31.06 -38.84
C PHE A 506 13.48 31.69 -37.96
N VAL A 507 12.23 31.28 -38.16
CA VAL A 507 11.09 31.62 -37.28
C VAL A 507 10.58 30.33 -36.65
N GLU A 508 10.52 30.30 -35.32
CA GLU A 508 9.93 29.18 -34.58
C GLU A 508 8.41 29.16 -34.71
N LEU A 509 7.85 27.99 -35.01
CA LEU A 509 6.42 27.70 -35.01
C LEU A 509 6.13 26.56 -34.04
N GLY A 510 5.20 26.79 -33.11
CA GLY A 510 4.81 25.79 -32.11
C GLY A 510 4.40 26.40 -30.76
N PRO A 511 4.10 25.57 -29.75
CA PRO A 511 4.14 24.11 -29.82
C PRO A 511 3.02 23.52 -30.69
N TYR A 512 3.35 22.44 -31.40
CA TYR A 512 2.40 21.43 -31.85
C TYR A 512 2.38 20.33 -30.78
N ARG A 513 1.33 20.31 -29.96
CA ARG A 513 1.24 19.43 -28.79
C ARG A 513 0.59 18.10 -29.14
N PHE A 514 1.19 17.03 -28.64
CA PHE A 514 0.64 15.68 -28.68
C PHE A 514 0.60 15.07 -27.28
N ILE A 515 -0.47 14.34 -26.97
CA ILE A 515 -0.55 13.48 -25.79
C ILE A 515 -0.01 12.10 -26.16
N GLU A 516 1.05 11.69 -25.49
CA GLU A 516 1.63 10.35 -25.61
C GLU A 516 1.01 9.42 -24.57
N ILE A 517 0.53 8.26 -25.03
CA ILE A 517 0.05 7.17 -24.19
C ILE A 517 1.04 6.00 -24.34
N PRO A 518 2.06 5.92 -23.46
CA PRO A 518 3.05 4.85 -23.51
C PRO A 518 2.53 3.56 -22.84
N ASP A 519 2.83 2.42 -23.43
CA ASP A 519 2.54 1.08 -22.90
C ASP A 519 3.73 0.14 -23.15
N LYS A 520 3.97 -0.77 -22.21
CA LYS A 520 5.00 -1.81 -22.34
C LYS A 520 4.34 -3.13 -22.72
N VAL A 521 4.71 -3.64 -23.89
CA VAL A 521 4.15 -4.85 -24.50
C VAL A 521 5.22 -5.94 -24.66
N ASP A 522 4.78 -7.16 -25.00
CA ASP A 522 5.66 -8.33 -25.16
C ASP A 522 6.56 -8.59 -23.95
N ILE A 523 6.00 -8.44 -22.75
CA ILE A 523 6.74 -8.53 -21.48
C ILE A 523 7.11 -9.99 -21.20
N VAL A 524 8.41 -10.26 -21.10
CA VAL A 524 8.99 -11.58 -20.77
C VAL A 524 9.90 -11.46 -19.55
N TRP A 525 9.65 -12.28 -18.54
CA TRP A 525 10.42 -12.30 -17.30
C TRP A 525 11.52 -13.33 -17.33
N HIS A 526 12.71 -12.96 -16.87
CA HIS A 526 13.89 -13.82 -16.82
C HIS A 526 14.39 -13.93 -15.38
N THR A 527 13.96 -14.98 -14.70
CA THR A 527 14.31 -15.22 -13.28
C THR A 527 15.78 -15.58 -13.10
N SER A 528 16.42 -16.20 -14.09
CA SER A 528 17.82 -16.65 -14.02
C SER A 528 18.85 -15.51 -13.97
N ASN A 529 18.52 -14.35 -14.54
CA ASN A 529 19.41 -13.19 -14.59
C ASN A 529 18.75 -11.92 -14.03
N HIS A 530 17.65 -12.07 -13.28
CA HIS A 530 16.94 -10.97 -12.60
C HIS A 530 16.59 -9.81 -13.55
N SER A 531 16.12 -10.14 -14.76
CA SER A 531 15.77 -9.16 -15.78
C SER A 531 14.36 -9.35 -16.33
N VAL A 532 13.84 -8.30 -16.96
CA VAL A 532 12.59 -8.29 -17.69
C VAL A 532 12.85 -7.71 -19.06
N SER A 533 12.25 -8.30 -20.08
CA SER A 533 12.35 -7.82 -21.45
C SER A 533 11.00 -7.37 -21.98
N TYR A 534 10.98 -6.33 -22.80
CA TYR A 534 9.75 -5.72 -23.30
C TYR A 534 10.03 -4.84 -24.53
N HIS A 535 8.95 -4.49 -25.24
CA HIS A 535 8.93 -3.38 -26.19
C HIS A 535 8.16 -2.21 -25.60
N LYS A 536 8.56 -0.98 -25.94
CA LYS A 536 7.79 0.24 -25.64
C LYS A 536 6.99 0.64 -26.86
N LYS A 537 5.68 0.73 -26.69
CA LYS A 537 4.71 1.11 -27.71
C LYS A 537 4.01 2.39 -27.25
N SER A 538 4.01 3.42 -28.09
CA SER A 538 3.39 4.70 -27.77
C SER A 538 2.36 5.10 -28.82
N VAL A 539 1.20 5.58 -28.37
CA VAL A 539 0.17 6.20 -29.21
C VAL A 539 0.19 7.71 -29.00
N PHE A 540 0.18 8.47 -30.10
CA PHE A 540 0.23 9.93 -30.05
C PHE A 540 -1.08 10.53 -30.57
N HIS A 541 -1.69 11.40 -29.76
CA HIS A 541 -2.91 12.13 -30.11
C HIS A 541 -2.61 13.63 -30.19
N PHE A 542 -2.92 14.25 -31.33
CA PHE A 542 -2.76 15.70 -31.48
C PHE A 542 -3.76 16.44 -30.57
N ASP A 543 -3.26 17.41 -29.82
CA ASP A 543 -4.07 18.27 -28.94
C ASP A 543 -4.18 19.67 -29.57
N PRO A 544 -5.22 19.92 -30.39
CA PRO A 544 -5.40 21.20 -31.06
C PRO A 544 -5.66 22.36 -30.07
N GLY A 545 -6.26 22.08 -28.90
CA GLY A 545 -6.64 23.11 -27.93
C GLY A 545 -5.44 23.74 -27.21
N ASN A 546 -4.37 22.98 -27.04
CA ASN A 546 -3.12 23.44 -26.41
C ASN A 546 -1.98 23.65 -27.43
N SER A 547 -2.26 23.53 -28.72
CA SER A 547 -1.32 23.83 -29.81
C SER A 547 -1.46 25.27 -30.28
N LYS A 548 -0.35 25.93 -30.64
CA LYS A 548 -0.38 27.28 -31.23
C LYS A 548 -0.50 27.29 -32.76
N GLY A 549 -0.22 26.16 -33.41
CA GLY A 549 -0.26 26.01 -34.85
C GLY A 549 -1.18 24.87 -35.29
N SER A 550 -1.52 24.86 -36.57
CA SER A 550 -2.29 23.79 -37.21
C SER A 550 -1.35 22.78 -37.86
N LEU A 551 -1.72 21.50 -37.86
CA LEU A 551 -1.00 20.46 -38.61
C LEU A 551 -0.91 20.73 -40.13
N SER A 552 -1.72 21.65 -40.64
CA SER A 552 -1.70 22.15 -42.02
C SER A 552 -0.71 23.29 -42.29
N ASP A 553 -0.07 23.85 -41.26
CA ASP A 553 0.89 24.95 -41.39
C ASP A 553 2.00 24.54 -42.36
N LYS A 554 2.46 25.48 -43.19
CA LYS A 554 3.52 25.22 -44.19
C LYS A 554 4.87 25.65 -43.64
N ILE A 555 5.80 24.69 -43.54
CA ILE A 555 7.14 24.90 -43.00
C ILE A 555 8.15 24.59 -44.10
N THR A 556 9.01 25.57 -44.36
CA THR A 556 10.19 25.41 -45.22
C THR A 556 11.36 24.97 -44.36
N SER A 557 11.92 23.81 -44.66
CA SER A 557 13.06 23.23 -43.94
C SER A 557 14.05 22.60 -44.91
N VAL A 558 15.09 21.95 -44.39
CA VAL A 558 16.13 21.28 -45.17
C VAL A 558 15.54 20.22 -46.08
N ASN A 559 15.95 20.19 -47.35
CA ASN A 559 15.64 19.07 -48.22
C ASN A 559 16.51 17.85 -47.87
N THR A 560 16.07 17.10 -46.86
CA THR A 560 16.79 15.94 -46.31
C THR A 560 17.19 14.92 -47.38
N VAL A 561 16.30 14.62 -48.32
CA VAL A 561 16.53 13.59 -49.35
C VAL A 561 17.59 14.05 -50.34
N ALA A 562 17.50 15.29 -50.82
CA ALA A 562 18.49 15.85 -51.74
C ALA A 562 19.87 15.94 -51.09
N LEU A 563 19.95 16.42 -49.84
CA LEU A 563 21.20 16.54 -49.09
C LEU A 563 21.84 15.18 -48.84
N THR A 564 21.06 14.20 -48.35
CA THR A 564 21.57 12.85 -48.07
C THR A 564 22.03 12.15 -49.35
N THR A 565 21.32 12.37 -50.46
CA THR A 565 21.73 11.88 -51.79
C THR A 565 23.08 12.50 -52.18
N ALA A 566 23.24 13.82 -52.09
CA ALA A 566 24.51 14.46 -52.42
C ALA A 566 25.66 13.98 -51.52
N LEU A 567 25.44 13.81 -50.21
CA LEU A 567 26.43 13.27 -49.27
C LEU A 567 26.83 11.83 -49.59
N LYS A 568 25.88 10.99 -49.99
CA LYS A 568 26.14 9.58 -50.34
C LYS A 568 27.06 9.44 -51.54
N PHE A 569 27.01 10.37 -52.49
CA PHE A 569 27.82 10.38 -53.71
C PHE A 569 28.99 11.39 -53.65
N LYS A 570 29.28 11.97 -52.49
CA LYS A 570 30.31 13.03 -52.33
C LYS A 570 31.73 12.56 -52.66
N ASP A 571 32.01 11.27 -52.47
CA ASP A 571 33.34 10.67 -52.67
C ASP A 571 33.41 9.81 -53.95
N ASP A 572 32.30 9.69 -54.68
CA ASP A 572 32.21 8.92 -55.92
C ASP A 572 32.93 9.61 -57.11
N SER A 573 33.05 8.90 -58.23
CA SER A 573 33.69 9.42 -59.45
C SER A 573 32.98 10.67 -60.00
N ASN A 574 33.72 11.52 -60.71
CA ASN A 574 33.15 12.74 -61.31
C ASN A 574 31.98 12.45 -62.26
N PHE A 575 31.99 11.29 -62.95
CA PHE A 575 30.89 10.86 -63.81
C PHE A 575 29.63 10.55 -63.01
N GLN A 576 29.73 9.83 -61.89
CA GLN A 576 28.60 9.54 -61.01
C GLN A 576 28.05 10.82 -60.37
N LYS A 577 28.92 11.72 -59.90
CA LYS A 577 28.52 13.04 -59.39
C LYS A 577 27.77 13.86 -60.44
N MET A 578 28.25 13.88 -61.68
CA MET A 578 27.56 14.54 -62.79
C MET A 578 26.16 13.95 -63.01
N LEU A 579 26.01 12.62 -62.96
CA LEU A 579 24.70 11.97 -63.11
C LEU A 579 23.75 12.39 -61.99
N VAL A 580 24.20 12.36 -60.74
CA VAL A 580 23.42 12.79 -59.57
C VAL A 580 23.06 14.28 -59.68
N ALA A 581 23.99 15.16 -60.04
CA ALA A 581 23.73 16.58 -60.25
C ALA A 581 22.65 16.82 -61.30
N ARG A 582 22.67 16.08 -62.41
CA ARG A 582 21.62 16.14 -63.44
C ARG A 582 20.27 15.67 -62.91
N THR A 583 20.25 14.58 -62.12
CA THR A 583 19.02 14.10 -61.48
C THR A 583 18.45 15.13 -60.50
N LEU A 584 19.26 15.69 -59.61
CA LEU A 584 18.82 16.74 -58.67
C LEU A 584 18.23 17.95 -59.42
N LYS A 585 18.89 18.39 -60.51
CA LYS A 585 18.40 19.49 -61.34
C LYS A 585 17.10 19.14 -62.07
N MET A 586 16.99 17.93 -62.63
CA MET A 586 15.79 17.46 -63.35
C MET A 586 14.54 17.47 -62.45
N TYR A 587 14.68 17.08 -61.18
CA TYR A 587 13.59 17.07 -60.21
C TYR A 587 13.46 18.37 -59.40
N ASN A 588 14.17 19.44 -59.81
CA ASN A 588 14.19 20.74 -59.13
C ASN A 588 14.47 20.62 -57.61
N ALA A 589 15.39 19.73 -57.24
CA ALA A 589 15.75 19.46 -55.85
C ALA A 589 16.66 20.58 -55.32
N GLY A 590 16.05 21.55 -54.63
CA GLY A 590 16.73 22.62 -53.93
C GLY A 590 17.34 22.19 -52.58
N VAL A 591 18.05 23.12 -51.93
CA VAL A 591 18.60 22.93 -50.57
C VAL A 591 17.53 22.89 -49.48
N SER A 592 16.36 23.47 -49.78
CA SER A 592 15.19 23.52 -48.91
C SER A 592 13.95 22.96 -49.61
N ILE A 593 12.98 22.53 -48.82
CA ILE A 593 11.66 22.07 -49.28
C ILE A 593 10.57 22.54 -48.31
N THR A 594 9.38 22.81 -48.81
CA THR A 594 8.21 23.22 -48.01
C THR A 594 7.20 22.08 -47.94
N LYS A 595 6.81 21.72 -46.72
CA LYS A 595 5.81 20.68 -46.42
C LYS A 595 4.92 21.11 -45.25
N THR A 596 3.81 20.42 -45.05
CA THR A 596 2.96 20.71 -43.88
C THR A 596 3.61 20.24 -42.57
N ALA A 597 3.17 20.77 -41.43
CA ALA A 597 3.62 20.28 -40.13
C ALA A 597 3.38 18.78 -39.96
N ASP A 598 2.21 18.27 -40.36
CA ASP A 598 1.91 16.83 -40.29
C ASP A 598 2.84 15.97 -41.16
N GLU A 599 3.15 16.44 -42.37
CA GLU A 599 4.09 15.79 -43.28
C GLU A 599 5.51 15.77 -42.72
N TRP A 600 5.96 16.82 -42.03
CA TRP A 600 7.26 16.83 -41.36
C TRP A 600 7.30 15.92 -40.13
N LEU A 601 6.16 15.67 -39.47
CA LEU A 601 6.08 14.95 -38.21
C LEU A 601 5.71 13.47 -38.41
N PHE A 602 4.42 13.11 -38.29
CA PHE A 602 3.97 11.72 -38.17
C PHE A 602 3.56 11.11 -39.51
N THR A 603 2.93 11.86 -40.41
CA THR A 603 2.45 11.34 -41.69
C THR A 603 3.59 11.08 -42.67
N GLY A 604 4.64 11.90 -42.60
CA GLY A 604 5.77 11.83 -43.53
C GLY A 604 5.38 12.29 -44.95
N TYR A 605 6.34 12.72 -45.76
CA TYR A 605 6.13 13.00 -47.18
C TYR A 605 6.93 12.04 -48.07
N THR A 606 6.46 11.82 -49.30
CA THR A 606 7.21 11.11 -50.35
C THR A 606 8.04 12.09 -51.17
N ASP A 607 9.20 11.63 -51.61
CA ASP A 607 10.10 12.41 -52.49
C ASP A 607 10.42 11.58 -53.75
N PRO A 608 10.40 12.16 -54.97
CA PRO A 608 10.74 11.45 -56.19
C PRO A 608 12.10 10.74 -56.13
N LEU A 609 13.09 11.33 -55.45
CA LEU A 609 14.43 10.76 -55.31
C LEU A 609 14.43 9.48 -54.45
N LEU A 610 13.49 9.34 -53.49
CA LEU A 610 13.32 8.09 -52.74
C LEU A 610 12.78 6.98 -53.63
N THR A 611 11.81 7.29 -54.50
CA THR A 611 11.24 6.32 -55.45
C THR A 611 12.32 5.79 -56.40
N ILE A 612 13.16 6.70 -56.92
CA ILE A 612 14.30 6.34 -57.77
C ILE A 612 15.32 5.50 -56.97
N GLY A 613 15.67 5.94 -55.77
CA GLY A 613 16.59 5.20 -54.89
C GLY A 613 16.10 3.78 -54.59
N ASN A 614 14.81 3.60 -54.31
CA ASN A 614 14.17 2.30 -54.08
C ASN A 614 14.16 1.40 -55.33
N LEU A 615 14.08 1.98 -56.53
CA LEU A 615 14.22 1.23 -57.77
C LEU A 615 15.68 0.79 -57.94
N LEU A 616 16.63 1.71 -57.76
CA LEU A 616 18.06 1.45 -57.92
C LEU A 616 18.60 0.49 -56.87
N SER A 617 18.08 0.49 -55.64
CA SER A 617 18.49 -0.43 -54.57
C SER A 617 18.23 -1.90 -54.92
N LYS A 618 17.28 -2.19 -55.81
CA LYS A 618 17.02 -3.55 -56.31
C LYS A 618 18.15 -4.07 -57.20
N PHE A 619 18.85 -3.18 -57.89
CA PHE A 619 19.93 -3.51 -58.82
C PHE A 619 21.32 -3.26 -58.23
N ASN A 620 21.44 -2.37 -57.24
CA ASN A 620 22.70 -2.05 -56.59
C ASN A 620 22.55 -2.02 -55.07
N LYS A 621 23.14 -3.04 -54.41
CA LYS A 621 23.14 -3.17 -52.94
C LYS A 621 23.86 -2.03 -52.20
N TYR A 622 24.64 -1.20 -52.90
CA TYR A 622 25.29 -0.01 -52.35
C TYR A 622 24.30 1.10 -51.97
N ILE A 623 23.14 1.15 -52.66
CA ILE A 623 22.06 2.09 -52.40
C ILE A 623 21.04 1.38 -51.52
N LYS A 624 20.93 1.82 -50.26
CA LYS A 624 19.91 1.35 -49.32
C LYS A 624 19.02 2.52 -48.96
N VAL A 625 17.73 2.40 -49.24
CA VAL A 625 16.71 3.38 -48.86
C VAL A 625 15.88 2.76 -47.73
N PRO A 626 15.99 3.27 -46.50
CA PRO A 626 15.43 2.60 -45.33
C PRO A 626 13.92 2.81 -45.15
N TYR A 627 13.35 3.86 -45.75
CA TYR A 627 11.94 4.23 -45.59
C TYR A 627 11.32 4.70 -46.89
N SER A 628 10.01 4.55 -47.02
CA SER A 628 9.22 5.02 -48.16
C SER A 628 8.82 6.50 -48.06
N ARG A 629 8.84 7.07 -46.85
CA ARG A 629 8.48 8.47 -46.55
C ARG A 629 9.48 9.06 -45.56
N ILE A 630 9.58 10.39 -45.55
CA ILE A 630 10.44 11.16 -44.66
C ILE A 630 9.58 11.97 -43.70
N GLY A 631 9.88 11.85 -42.41
CA GLY A 631 9.33 12.66 -41.34
C GLY A 631 10.08 12.38 -40.04
N TYR A 632 10.15 13.35 -39.13
CA TYR A 632 10.93 13.23 -37.89
C TYR A 632 10.39 12.14 -36.97
N LEU A 633 9.08 11.90 -36.99
CA LEU A 633 8.38 10.92 -36.15
C LEU A 633 7.65 9.86 -36.99
N TYR A 634 7.98 9.76 -38.28
CA TYR A 634 7.35 8.83 -39.20
C TYR A 634 7.53 7.38 -38.76
N GLY A 635 6.44 6.62 -38.72
CA GLY A 635 6.44 5.21 -38.30
C GLY A 635 6.59 4.97 -36.79
N ARG A 636 6.63 6.02 -35.97
CA ARG A 636 6.70 5.91 -34.51
C ARG A 636 5.34 5.61 -33.88
N ASN A 637 4.27 6.22 -34.38
CA ASN A 637 2.94 6.12 -33.80
C ASN A 637 2.43 4.67 -33.83
N ASN A 638 2.02 4.14 -32.67
CA ASN A 638 1.47 2.80 -32.50
C ASN A 638 2.43 1.67 -32.93
N SER A 639 3.74 1.92 -32.94
CA SER A 639 4.77 0.97 -33.38
C SER A 639 5.46 0.29 -32.20
N VAL A 640 5.54 -1.05 -32.26
CA VAL A 640 6.23 -1.89 -31.25
C VAL A 640 7.73 -1.95 -31.53
N ALA A 641 8.12 -1.90 -32.81
CA ALA A 641 9.51 -2.12 -33.22
C ALA A 641 10.36 -0.83 -33.22
N TYR A 642 9.75 0.35 -33.18
CA TYR A 642 10.45 1.63 -33.40
C TYR A 642 11.55 1.91 -32.35
N GLU A 643 11.24 1.79 -31.05
CA GLU A 643 12.20 2.07 -29.98
C GLU A 643 13.16 0.88 -29.70
N GLY A 644 12.83 -0.30 -30.25
CA GLY A 644 13.60 -1.53 -30.10
C GLY A 644 13.22 -2.36 -28.86
N TYR A 645 13.92 -3.48 -28.70
CA TYR A 645 13.72 -4.45 -27.63
C TYR A 645 14.60 -4.12 -26.42
N PHE A 646 13.97 -3.89 -25.27
CA PHE A 646 14.66 -3.60 -24.02
C PHE A 646 14.78 -4.86 -23.17
N ASN A 647 15.93 -5.04 -22.54
CA ASN A 647 16.13 -5.99 -21.44
C ASN A 647 16.69 -5.21 -20.25
N MET A 648 15.91 -5.13 -19.17
CA MET A 648 16.13 -4.26 -18.02
C MET A 648 16.23 -5.10 -16.74
N LEU A 649 17.11 -4.72 -15.81
CA LEU A 649 17.24 -5.38 -14.52
C LEU A 649 16.06 -5.00 -13.61
N THR A 650 15.49 -6.02 -12.95
CA THR A 650 14.28 -5.86 -12.10
C THR A 650 14.59 -5.40 -10.68
N GLY A 651 15.87 -5.43 -10.29
CA GLY A 651 16.32 -5.18 -8.92
C GLY A 651 16.09 -6.34 -7.95
N ALA A 652 15.76 -7.54 -8.44
CA ALA A 652 15.49 -8.71 -7.59
C ALA A 652 16.74 -9.24 -6.87
N ASP A 653 17.92 -9.06 -7.45
CA ASP A 653 19.21 -9.36 -6.81
C ASP A 653 19.72 -8.19 -5.97
N ASP A 654 19.69 -6.98 -6.55
CA ASP A 654 20.11 -5.75 -5.91
C ASP A 654 19.23 -4.59 -6.39
N ILE A 655 18.53 -3.94 -5.46
CA ILE A 655 17.63 -2.83 -5.76
C ILE A 655 18.33 -1.66 -6.44
N ARG A 656 19.65 -1.50 -6.25
CA ARG A 656 20.45 -0.47 -6.92
C ARG A 656 20.58 -0.69 -8.43
N LYS A 657 20.23 -1.88 -8.92
CA LYS A 657 20.19 -2.22 -10.35
C LYS A 657 18.80 -2.01 -10.97
N LEU A 658 17.77 -1.70 -10.18
CA LEU A 658 16.42 -1.49 -10.69
C LEU A 658 16.43 -0.43 -11.80
N GLY A 659 15.76 -0.73 -12.91
CA GLY A 659 15.64 0.21 -14.03
C GLY A 659 16.81 0.22 -15.00
N GLN A 660 17.95 -0.37 -14.64
CA GLN A 660 19.15 -0.34 -15.46
C GLN A 660 19.01 -1.26 -16.67
N ILE A 661 19.29 -0.75 -17.87
CA ILE A 661 19.25 -1.53 -19.10
C ILE A 661 20.46 -2.48 -19.10
N HIS A 662 20.16 -3.78 -19.19
CA HIS A 662 21.16 -4.82 -19.35
C HIS A 662 21.55 -5.02 -20.82
N ARG A 663 20.57 -4.99 -21.73
CA ARG A 663 20.76 -5.08 -23.18
C ARG A 663 19.69 -4.27 -23.92
N TRP A 664 20.07 -3.71 -25.05
CA TRP A 664 19.15 -3.14 -26.03
C TRP A 664 19.37 -3.85 -27.36
N ASN A 665 18.28 -4.31 -27.99
CA ASN A 665 18.30 -5.15 -29.18
C ASN A 665 19.30 -6.33 -29.05
N TYR A 666 19.22 -7.02 -27.92
CA TYR A 666 20.03 -8.19 -27.56
C TYR A 666 21.53 -7.94 -27.38
N LYS A 667 21.99 -6.68 -27.44
CA LYS A 667 23.41 -6.31 -27.35
C LYS A 667 23.68 -5.43 -26.13
N LYS A 668 24.88 -5.57 -25.55
CA LYS A 668 25.43 -4.67 -24.52
C LYS A 668 26.12 -3.43 -25.11
N ARG A 669 26.33 -3.43 -26.42
CA ARG A 669 26.91 -2.33 -27.19
C ARG A 669 26.06 -2.11 -28.42
N ASN A 670 25.78 -0.87 -28.76
CA ASN A 670 24.95 -0.55 -29.92
C ASN A 670 25.68 -0.79 -31.26
N GLY A 671 27.02 -0.81 -31.25
CA GLY A 671 27.86 -1.01 -32.43
C GLY A 671 27.95 0.23 -33.34
N ILE A 672 27.52 1.39 -32.84
CA ILE A 672 27.48 2.67 -33.57
C ILE A 672 28.72 3.48 -33.25
N PHE A 673 29.04 3.61 -31.96
CA PHE A 673 30.22 4.32 -31.47
C PHE A 673 31.26 3.35 -30.90
N GLU A 674 32.53 3.73 -31.02
CA GLU A 674 33.67 2.97 -30.47
C GLU A 674 33.82 3.20 -28.96
N GLY A 675 34.68 2.41 -28.29
CA GLY A 675 35.03 2.65 -26.88
C GLY A 675 33.83 2.68 -25.93
N GLU A 676 33.83 3.56 -24.94
CA GLU A 676 32.75 3.62 -23.94
C GLU A 676 31.45 4.25 -24.49
N CYS A 677 31.55 5.11 -25.50
CA CYS A 677 30.44 5.81 -26.14
C CYS A 677 29.36 4.88 -26.72
N GLY A 678 29.76 3.69 -27.20
CA GLY A 678 28.85 2.69 -27.76
C GLY A 678 28.23 1.74 -26.73
N GLN A 679 28.51 1.91 -25.44
CA GLN A 679 27.95 1.05 -24.40
C GLN A 679 26.47 1.34 -24.17
N VAL A 680 25.67 0.28 -24.05
CA VAL A 680 24.29 0.37 -23.57
C VAL A 680 24.35 0.36 -22.05
N LYS A 681 24.22 1.54 -21.43
CA LYS A 681 24.29 1.74 -19.97
C LYS A 681 23.27 2.76 -19.50
N GLY A 682 22.90 2.69 -18.23
CA GLY A 682 21.94 3.59 -17.61
C GLY A 682 20.50 3.07 -17.63
N SER A 683 19.59 3.91 -17.16
CA SER A 683 18.16 3.65 -17.09
C SER A 683 17.47 3.83 -18.45
N ALA A 684 16.28 3.24 -18.62
CA ALA A 684 15.35 3.61 -19.69
C ALA A 684 14.61 4.94 -19.42
N GLY A 685 14.84 5.54 -18.25
CA GLY A 685 14.32 6.86 -17.87
C GLY A 685 13.31 6.83 -16.71
N GLU A 686 12.82 5.66 -16.31
CA GLU A 686 11.72 5.56 -15.32
C GLU A 686 12.19 5.27 -13.88
N PHE A 687 13.33 4.59 -13.71
CA PHE A 687 13.87 4.26 -12.38
C PHE A 687 15.39 4.45 -12.34
N TYR A 688 15.89 5.02 -11.26
CA TYR A 688 17.31 5.19 -10.97
C TYR A 688 17.67 4.50 -9.66
N PRO A 689 18.97 4.25 -9.42
CA PRO A 689 19.43 3.70 -8.14
C PRO A 689 18.98 4.59 -6.97
N PRO A 690 18.60 4.00 -5.82
CA PRO A 690 18.22 4.76 -4.64
C PRO A 690 19.43 5.36 -3.93
N ASN A 691 19.17 6.34 -3.06
CA ASN A 691 20.14 7.07 -2.23
C ASN A 691 21.15 7.89 -3.05
N LEU A 692 20.63 8.63 -4.02
CA LEU A 692 21.43 9.53 -4.85
C LEU A 692 22.07 10.64 -4.02
N THR A 693 23.27 11.02 -4.42
CA THR A 693 24.06 12.13 -3.88
C THR A 693 24.31 13.17 -4.98
N PRO A 694 24.64 14.43 -4.62
CA PRO A 694 25.03 15.46 -5.59
C PRO A 694 26.25 15.12 -6.45
N GLN A 695 27.05 14.11 -6.06
CA GLN A 695 28.20 13.64 -6.82
C GLN A 695 27.84 12.60 -7.89
N ASP A 696 26.65 12.01 -7.82
CA ASP A 696 26.21 11.00 -8.77
C ASP A 696 25.81 11.64 -10.11
N THR A 697 26.07 10.94 -11.22
CA THR A 697 25.57 11.28 -12.55
C THR A 697 24.50 10.28 -12.94
N LEU A 698 23.33 10.76 -13.35
CA LEU A 698 22.26 9.90 -13.86
C LEU A 698 22.52 9.59 -15.33
N TRP A 699 22.68 8.31 -15.65
CA TRP A 699 22.81 7.83 -17.02
C TRP A 699 21.47 7.32 -17.53
N SER A 700 21.03 7.79 -18.69
CA SER A 700 19.83 7.30 -19.37
C SER A 700 20.18 6.88 -20.79
N TYR A 701 19.87 5.64 -21.18
CA TYR A 701 20.04 5.22 -22.56
C TYR A 701 18.85 5.67 -23.40
N VAL A 702 19.09 6.52 -24.39
CA VAL A 702 18.04 7.06 -25.25
C VAL A 702 18.24 6.51 -26.67
N PRO A 703 17.46 5.49 -27.11
CA PRO A 703 17.66 4.87 -28.41
C PRO A 703 17.64 5.84 -29.58
N ASN A 704 16.78 6.87 -29.52
CA ASN A 704 16.65 7.89 -30.56
C ASN A 704 17.88 8.82 -30.66
N LEU A 705 18.68 8.90 -29.60
CA LEU A 705 19.98 9.60 -29.60
C LEU A 705 21.15 8.64 -29.81
N CYS A 706 20.87 7.32 -29.85
CA CYS A 706 21.84 6.27 -30.10
C CYS A 706 22.98 6.19 -29.08
N GLN A 707 22.76 6.73 -27.87
CA GLN A 707 23.75 6.77 -26.81
C GLN A 707 23.11 6.84 -25.41
N ALA A 708 23.94 6.61 -24.39
CA ALA A 708 23.61 6.95 -23.01
C ALA A 708 23.95 8.41 -22.74
N ILE A 709 23.00 9.17 -22.21
CA ILE A 709 23.18 10.59 -21.86
C ILE A 709 23.46 10.75 -20.36
N PRO A 710 24.47 11.54 -19.96
CA PRO A 710 24.68 11.91 -18.56
C PRO A 710 23.84 13.14 -18.18
N LEU A 711 23.27 13.10 -16.98
CA LEU A 711 22.64 14.23 -16.30
C LEU A 711 23.32 14.46 -14.95
N ASP A 712 23.86 15.66 -14.77
CA ASP A 712 24.64 16.01 -13.59
C ASP A 712 23.78 16.85 -12.63
N TYR A 713 24.01 16.69 -11.33
CA TYR A 713 23.30 17.45 -10.30
C TYR A 713 23.51 18.95 -10.49
N THR A 714 22.44 19.74 -10.39
CA THR A 714 22.50 21.20 -10.44
C THR A 714 22.07 21.85 -9.14
N GLU A 715 20.90 21.47 -8.62
CA GLU A 715 20.30 22.12 -7.46
C GLU A 715 19.29 21.21 -6.75
N SER A 716 19.08 21.47 -5.46
CA SER A 716 18.00 20.85 -4.67
C SER A 716 16.73 21.69 -4.80
N VAL A 717 15.60 21.04 -5.07
CA VAL A 717 14.30 21.68 -5.30
C VAL A 717 13.25 21.05 -4.39
N GLN A 718 12.20 21.82 -4.07
CA GLN A 718 10.99 21.27 -3.46
C GLN A 718 9.97 20.97 -4.55
N TYR A 719 9.55 19.71 -4.66
CA TYR A 719 8.52 19.27 -5.57
C TYR A 719 7.34 18.74 -4.76
N HIS A 720 6.24 19.49 -4.73
CA HIS A 720 5.18 19.31 -3.72
C HIS A 720 5.79 19.34 -2.31
N ASP A 721 5.62 18.28 -1.53
CA ASP A 721 6.13 18.14 -0.15
C ASP A 721 7.45 17.34 -0.09
N LEU A 722 8.08 17.06 -1.24
CA LEU A 722 9.32 16.29 -1.35
C LEU A 722 10.53 17.15 -1.67
N THR A 723 11.62 16.93 -0.93
CA THR A 723 12.95 17.43 -1.32
C THR A 723 13.51 16.52 -2.39
N ALA A 724 13.79 17.09 -3.56
CA ALA A 724 14.25 16.39 -4.73
C ALA A 724 15.51 17.04 -5.31
N TYR A 725 16.25 16.27 -6.11
CA TYR A 725 17.43 16.75 -6.81
C TYR A 725 17.11 16.98 -8.28
N LYS A 726 17.46 18.15 -8.78
CA LYS A 726 17.40 18.45 -10.21
C LYS A 726 18.74 18.05 -10.83
N TYR A 727 18.67 17.11 -11.76
CA TYR A 727 19.75 16.71 -12.63
C TYR A 727 19.52 17.29 -14.02
N SER A 728 20.54 17.89 -14.63
CA SER A 728 20.40 18.57 -15.91
C SER A 728 21.42 18.08 -16.93
N GLY A 729 21.01 18.08 -18.20
CA GLY A 729 21.91 17.98 -19.34
C GLY A 729 22.84 19.20 -19.36
N GLY A 730 24.09 18.97 -18.98
CA GLY A 730 25.12 19.99 -18.91
C GLY A 730 26.05 20.03 -20.11
N GLU A 731 27.18 20.70 -19.94
CA GLU A 731 28.30 20.69 -20.88
C GLU A 731 28.81 19.25 -21.08
N HIS A 732 28.76 18.41 -20.05
CA HIS A 732 29.13 16.99 -20.12
C HIS A 732 28.40 16.22 -21.22
N LEU A 733 27.12 16.49 -21.50
CA LEU A 733 26.38 15.79 -22.55
C LEU A 733 26.78 16.25 -23.97
N LEU A 734 27.09 17.53 -24.15
CA LEU A 734 27.34 18.12 -25.47
C LEU A 734 28.83 18.41 -25.73
N ASP A 735 29.71 18.02 -24.81
CA ASP A 735 31.16 18.20 -24.95
C ASP A 735 31.75 17.27 -26.00
N ASN A 736 32.70 17.81 -26.75
CA ASN A 736 33.38 17.11 -27.83
C ASN A 736 34.64 16.32 -27.40
N GLY A 737 34.84 16.12 -26.10
CA GLY A 737 36.01 15.46 -25.54
C GLY A 737 37.11 16.41 -25.05
N THR A 738 36.86 17.72 -25.03
CA THR A 738 37.82 18.72 -24.53
C THR A 738 37.71 18.90 -23.02
N LEU A 739 36.49 19.00 -22.49
CA LEU A 739 36.23 19.05 -21.05
C LEU A 739 36.15 17.65 -20.45
N PHE A 740 35.54 16.71 -21.17
CA PHE A 740 35.32 15.34 -20.73
C PHE A 740 35.96 14.34 -21.72
N PRO A 741 37.23 13.95 -21.51
CA PRO A 741 37.97 13.10 -22.46
C PRO A 741 37.27 11.79 -22.85
N SER A 742 36.38 11.26 -22.00
CA SER A 742 35.53 10.10 -22.29
C SER A 742 34.60 10.28 -23.50
N ASN A 743 34.23 11.52 -23.83
CA ASN A 743 33.34 11.82 -24.96
C ASN A 743 34.05 11.81 -26.31
N LYS A 744 35.39 11.72 -26.34
CA LYS A 744 36.17 11.77 -27.59
C LYS A 744 35.78 10.66 -28.58
N CYS A 745 35.25 9.53 -28.10
CA CYS A 745 34.76 8.44 -28.96
C CYS A 745 33.43 8.74 -29.69
N PHE A 746 32.73 9.83 -29.39
CA PHE A 746 31.60 10.30 -30.19
C PHE A 746 32.03 10.98 -31.50
N CYS A 747 33.32 11.30 -31.64
CA CYS A 747 33.87 11.91 -32.84
C CYS A 747 34.10 10.88 -33.95
N VAL A 748 33.16 10.82 -34.89
CA VAL A 748 33.18 9.87 -36.01
C VAL A 748 34.33 10.17 -36.96
N GLY A 749 35.17 9.16 -37.23
CA GLY A 749 36.32 9.32 -38.13
C GLY A 749 37.38 10.31 -37.61
N GLY A 750 37.45 10.50 -36.28
CA GLY A 750 38.40 11.42 -35.64
C GLY A 750 38.07 12.90 -35.81
N LYS A 751 36.90 13.24 -36.36
CA LYS A 751 36.44 14.62 -36.56
C LYS A 751 35.41 14.98 -35.50
N CYS A 752 35.75 15.95 -34.66
CA CYS A 752 34.87 16.52 -33.65
C CYS A 752 34.38 17.89 -34.11
N GLU A 753 33.11 18.19 -33.88
CA GLU A 753 32.60 19.56 -33.97
C GLU A 753 32.90 20.32 -32.67
N ARG A 754 32.63 21.63 -32.65
CA ARG A 754 32.71 22.41 -31.41
C ARG A 754 31.67 21.90 -30.40
N SER A 755 31.93 22.11 -29.11
CA SER A 755 31.02 21.67 -28.05
C SER A 755 29.64 22.32 -28.19
N GLY A 756 28.58 21.57 -27.91
CA GLY A 756 27.19 22.01 -28.09
C GLY A 756 26.37 21.20 -29.08
N VAL A 757 27.01 20.29 -29.83
CA VAL A 757 26.33 19.37 -30.76
C VAL A 757 26.96 17.99 -30.73
N PHE A 758 26.19 16.94 -30.99
CA PHE A 758 26.72 15.59 -31.22
C PHE A 758 26.12 14.94 -32.46
N ASN A 759 26.90 14.11 -33.13
CA ASN A 759 26.56 13.50 -34.41
C ASN A 759 25.73 12.21 -34.23
N ILE A 760 24.51 12.18 -34.75
CA ILE A 760 23.67 10.96 -34.78
C ILE A 760 23.57 10.35 -36.18
N GLY A 761 24.23 10.96 -37.18
CA GLY A 761 24.31 10.47 -38.55
C GLY A 761 24.60 8.97 -38.68
N PRO A 762 25.57 8.38 -37.95
CA PRO A 762 25.87 6.95 -38.03
C PRO A 762 24.69 6.02 -37.74
N CYS A 763 23.75 6.44 -36.88
CA CYS A 763 22.55 5.66 -36.58
C CYS A 763 21.31 6.13 -37.34
N ALA A 764 21.35 7.36 -37.88
CA ALA A 764 20.37 7.92 -38.79
C ALA A 764 20.80 7.73 -40.27
N TYR A 765 21.24 6.52 -40.64
CA TYR A 765 21.54 6.12 -42.02
C TYR A 765 22.60 6.96 -42.75
N ASN A 766 23.64 7.41 -42.04
CA ASN A 766 24.70 8.28 -42.53
C ASN A 766 24.21 9.63 -43.09
N THR A 767 23.11 10.15 -42.54
CA THR A 767 22.68 11.53 -42.75
C THR A 767 23.62 12.51 -42.03
N SER A 768 23.60 13.80 -42.37
CA SER A 768 24.38 14.84 -41.68
C SER A 768 23.66 15.43 -40.47
N VAL A 769 22.96 14.60 -39.70
CA VAL A 769 22.13 15.05 -38.57
C VAL A 769 22.95 15.13 -37.28
N TYR A 770 22.82 16.28 -36.62
CA TYR A 770 23.41 16.58 -35.32
C TYR A 770 22.32 17.01 -34.33
N MET A 771 22.46 16.56 -33.10
CA MET A 771 21.57 16.94 -32.01
C MET A 771 22.21 18.03 -31.16
N SER A 772 21.39 18.94 -30.64
CA SER A 772 21.79 19.97 -29.67
C SER A 772 20.68 20.19 -28.65
N PHE A 773 20.89 21.04 -27.64
CA PHE A 773 19.76 21.61 -26.92
C PHE A 773 19.03 22.65 -27.78
N PRO A 774 17.76 22.96 -27.47
CA PRO A 774 16.97 23.94 -28.20
C PRO A 774 17.65 25.31 -28.25
N HIS A 775 17.56 25.93 -29.41
CA HIS A 775 18.23 27.19 -29.74
C HIS A 775 19.74 27.19 -29.48
N PHE A 776 20.41 26.05 -29.61
CA PHE A 776 21.83 25.91 -29.30
C PHE A 776 22.19 26.37 -27.87
N TYR A 777 21.27 26.17 -26.91
CA TYR A 777 21.54 26.43 -25.50
C TYR A 777 22.78 25.64 -25.03
N LYS A 778 23.71 26.32 -24.33
CA LYS A 778 25.02 25.78 -23.90
C LYS A 778 25.95 25.30 -25.04
N ALA A 779 25.74 25.76 -26.28
CA ALA A 779 26.66 25.50 -27.37
C ALA A 779 27.69 26.62 -27.55
N ASP A 780 28.79 26.32 -28.25
CA ASP A 780 29.79 27.30 -28.66
C ASP A 780 29.13 28.50 -29.39
N PRO A 781 29.49 29.76 -29.09
CA PRO A 781 28.90 30.93 -29.75
C PRO A 781 28.94 30.88 -31.28
N TYR A 782 29.89 30.15 -31.87
CA TYR A 782 29.97 29.88 -33.31
C TYR A 782 28.63 29.47 -33.95
N TYR A 783 27.82 28.66 -33.25
CA TYR A 783 26.54 28.20 -33.80
C TYR A 783 25.51 29.33 -33.91
N LEU A 784 25.43 30.18 -32.89
CA LEU A 784 24.51 31.32 -32.85
C LEU A 784 25.00 32.46 -33.73
N ASP A 785 26.31 32.66 -33.83
CA ASP A 785 26.91 33.68 -34.70
C ASP A 785 26.65 33.38 -36.19
N ALA A 786 26.42 32.12 -36.55
CA ALA A 786 26.19 31.70 -37.94
C ALA A 786 24.73 31.86 -38.42
N ILE A 787 23.77 32.09 -37.53
CA ILE A 787 22.32 32.04 -37.85
C ILE A 787 21.56 33.20 -37.19
N GLU A 788 20.35 33.50 -37.69
CA GLU A 788 19.46 34.49 -37.09
C GLU A 788 18.12 33.87 -36.66
N GLY A 789 17.52 34.43 -35.61
CA GLY A 789 16.20 34.05 -35.11
C GLY A 789 16.18 33.15 -33.87
N LEU A 790 17.33 32.57 -33.47
CA LEU A 790 17.41 31.70 -32.29
C LEU A 790 17.72 32.49 -31.01
N LYS A 791 17.05 32.14 -29.90
CA LYS A 791 17.15 32.84 -28.61
C LYS A 791 17.24 31.83 -27.46
N PRO A 792 18.45 31.33 -27.10
CA PRO A 792 18.60 30.38 -26.01
C PRO A 792 18.12 30.97 -24.68
N LYS A 793 17.30 30.23 -23.94
CA LYS A 793 16.83 30.57 -22.60
C LYS A 793 16.88 29.34 -21.72
N ARG A 794 17.50 29.46 -20.55
CA ARG A 794 17.66 28.33 -19.63
C ARG A 794 16.31 27.74 -19.23
N GLU A 795 15.34 28.58 -18.89
CA GLU A 795 14.04 28.16 -18.35
C GLU A 795 13.18 27.40 -19.37
N LYS A 796 13.53 27.49 -20.66
CA LYS A 796 12.79 26.83 -21.75
C LYS A 796 13.56 25.70 -22.41
N HIS A 797 14.88 25.82 -22.49
CA HIS A 797 15.72 24.98 -23.35
C HIS A 797 16.69 24.10 -22.57
N GLU A 798 16.66 24.15 -21.23
CA GLU A 798 17.38 23.21 -20.39
C GLU A 798 16.66 21.84 -20.38
N PHE A 799 17.41 20.78 -20.67
CA PHE A 799 16.95 19.42 -20.42
C PHE A 799 17.26 19.04 -18.97
N PHE A 800 16.25 18.61 -18.22
CA PHE A 800 16.40 18.28 -16.81
C PHE A 800 15.43 17.19 -16.36
N MET A 801 15.81 16.54 -15.26
CA MET A 801 15.02 15.56 -14.54
C MET A 801 15.08 15.88 -13.06
N ILE A 802 13.93 15.98 -12.41
CA ILE A 802 13.82 16.12 -10.96
C ILE A 802 13.56 14.74 -10.40
N VAL A 803 14.42 14.28 -9.50
CA VAL A 803 14.41 12.92 -8.94
C VAL A 803 14.39 12.98 -7.43
N GLU A 804 13.54 12.18 -6.78
CA GLU A 804 13.59 12.02 -5.33
C GLU A 804 14.80 11.14 -4.97
N PRO A 805 15.78 11.66 -4.21
CA PRO A 805 17.09 11.01 -4.07
C PRO A 805 17.03 9.67 -3.32
N THR A 806 16.13 9.49 -2.36
CA THR A 806 16.08 8.28 -1.52
C THR A 806 15.51 7.08 -2.28
N SER A 807 14.55 7.29 -3.18
CA SER A 807 13.89 6.28 -4.00
C SER A 807 14.51 6.11 -5.39
N GLY A 808 15.13 7.16 -5.94
CA GLY A 808 15.61 7.18 -7.32
C GLY A 808 14.49 7.28 -8.35
N ILE A 809 13.30 7.75 -7.96
CA ILE A 809 12.13 7.87 -8.85
C ILE A 809 12.06 9.30 -9.42
N PRO A 810 11.99 9.48 -10.75
CA PRO A 810 11.74 10.77 -11.38
C PRO A 810 10.35 11.30 -11.05
N LEU A 811 10.30 12.55 -10.58
CA LEU A 811 9.07 13.28 -10.26
C LEU A 811 8.63 14.18 -11.42
N GLU A 812 9.61 14.76 -12.12
CA GLU A 812 9.39 15.61 -13.27
C GLU A 812 10.52 15.41 -14.30
N LEU A 813 10.15 15.40 -15.57
CA LEU A 813 11.07 15.46 -16.71
C LEU A 813 10.64 16.64 -17.58
N GLY A 814 11.61 17.47 -17.96
CA GLY A 814 11.37 18.63 -18.81
C GLY A 814 12.53 18.91 -19.76
N GLY A 815 12.22 19.56 -20.87
CA GLY A 815 13.19 19.91 -21.90
C GLY A 815 13.24 18.92 -23.07
N GLY A 816 14.12 19.23 -24.01
CA GLY A 816 14.08 18.63 -25.33
C GLY A 816 15.41 18.67 -26.06
N PHE A 817 15.41 18.09 -27.26
CA PHE A 817 16.56 18.13 -28.16
C PHE A 817 16.16 18.76 -29.49
N GLN A 818 17.11 19.46 -30.09
CA GLN A 818 17.00 20.08 -31.39
C GLN A 818 17.77 19.26 -32.43
N ILE A 819 17.15 19.08 -33.59
CA ILE A 819 17.70 18.41 -34.76
C ILE A 819 18.27 19.49 -35.68
N ASN A 820 19.52 19.29 -36.10
CA ASN A 820 20.25 20.19 -36.98
C ASN A 820 20.88 19.40 -38.12
N TYR A 821 20.89 19.96 -39.33
CA TYR A 821 21.68 19.41 -40.43
C TYR A 821 22.97 20.19 -40.59
N LEU A 822 24.10 19.48 -40.65
CA LEU A 822 25.35 20.08 -41.08
C LEU A 822 25.33 20.21 -42.60
N PHE A 823 25.39 21.45 -43.05
CA PHE A 823 25.59 21.82 -44.44
C PHE A 823 27.07 22.02 -44.65
N GLU A 824 27.63 21.34 -45.64
CA GLU A 824 29.02 21.48 -46.06
C GLU A 824 29.11 21.43 -47.58
N PRO A 825 30.09 22.11 -48.19
CA PRO A 825 30.06 22.35 -49.61
C PRO A 825 30.57 21.12 -50.36
N ILE A 826 29.73 20.54 -51.22
CA ILE A 826 29.98 19.27 -51.90
C ILE A 826 30.40 19.54 -53.35
N LYS A 827 31.71 19.48 -53.62
CA LYS A 827 32.26 19.80 -54.94
C LYS A 827 31.57 19.00 -56.05
N TYR A 828 31.23 19.71 -57.13
CA TYR A 828 30.60 19.17 -58.36
C TYR A 828 29.16 18.65 -58.20
N LEU A 829 28.48 18.98 -57.09
CA LEU A 829 27.09 18.57 -56.82
C LEU A 829 26.19 19.78 -56.50
N PRO A 830 25.76 20.56 -57.51
CA PRO A 830 24.78 21.64 -57.30
C PRO A 830 23.42 21.08 -56.84
N PRO A 831 22.68 21.81 -55.97
CA PRO A 831 23.01 23.15 -55.44
C PRO A 831 23.93 23.15 -54.20
N PHE A 832 24.44 22.00 -53.78
CA PHE A 832 25.24 21.86 -52.54
C PHE A 832 26.73 22.20 -52.71
N ASP A 833 27.20 22.50 -53.92
CA ASP A 833 28.59 22.92 -54.18
C ASP A 833 28.85 24.39 -53.79
N GLN A 834 27.79 25.21 -53.80
CA GLN A 834 27.85 26.64 -53.52
C GLN A 834 27.32 27.03 -52.14
N ILE A 835 26.90 26.12 -51.27
CA ILE A 835 26.46 26.49 -49.91
C ILE A 835 27.66 26.81 -48.98
N PRO A 836 27.52 27.68 -47.97
CA PRO A 836 28.52 27.80 -46.90
C PRO A 836 28.41 26.64 -45.90
N ARG A 837 29.44 26.46 -45.08
CA ARG A 837 29.40 25.49 -43.98
C ARG A 837 28.61 26.09 -42.82
N ALA A 838 27.49 25.49 -42.42
CA ALA A 838 26.71 25.91 -41.26
C ALA A 838 25.83 24.78 -40.73
N PHE A 839 25.39 24.91 -39.48
CA PHE A 839 24.37 24.04 -38.90
C PHE A 839 22.99 24.67 -39.11
N ILE A 840 22.11 23.94 -39.78
CA ILE A 840 20.77 24.39 -40.11
C ILE A 840 19.78 23.75 -39.13
N PRO A 841 19.21 24.50 -38.18
CA PRO A 841 18.23 23.98 -37.24
C PRO A 841 16.90 23.71 -37.94
N THR A 842 16.23 22.61 -37.60
CA THR A 842 14.99 22.23 -38.28
C THR A 842 13.80 22.05 -37.34
N VAL A 843 14.01 21.36 -36.22
CA VAL A 843 12.96 21.08 -35.24
C VAL A 843 13.58 20.89 -33.87
N TRP A 844 12.87 21.28 -32.82
CA TRP A 844 13.15 20.78 -31.48
C TRP A 844 11.90 20.19 -30.84
N ILE A 845 12.12 19.15 -30.04
CA ILE A 845 11.05 18.33 -29.49
C ILE A 845 11.25 18.25 -27.99
N GLU A 846 10.24 18.68 -27.24
CA GLU A 846 10.17 18.62 -25.79
C GLU A 846 9.28 17.47 -25.34
N THR A 847 9.74 16.70 -24.37
CA THR A 847 8.87 15.75 -23.66
C THR A 847 8.73 16.23 -22.23
N ARG A 848 7.49 16.45 -21.78
CA ARG A 848 7.19 16.78 -20.38
C ARG A 848 6.41 15.67 -19.71
N LEU A 849 6.83 15.39 -18.49
CA LEU A 849 6.16 14.48 -17.57
C LEU A 849 6.20 15.13 -16.19
N GLN A 850 5.05 15.21 -15.52
CA GLN A 850 4.95 15.70 -14.15
C GLN A 850 4.07 14.75 -13.34
N LEU A 851 4.58 14.22 -12.23
CA LEU A 851 3.79 13.38 -11.34
C LEU A 851 2.80 14.21 -10.52
N ASN A 852 1.58 13.71 -10.37
CA ASN A 852 0.54 14.34 -9.56
C ASN A 852 0.80 14.12 -8.05
N ARG A 853 0.03 14.83 -7.20
CA ARG A 853 0.18 14.73 -5.73
C ARG A 853 -0.10 13.32 -5.20
N GLU A 854 -1.02 12.58 -5.80
CA GLU A 854 -1.37 11.22 -5.38
C GLU A 854 -0.18 10.25 -5.52
N LEU A 855 0.50 10.26 -6.67
CA LEU A 855 1.70 9.46 -6.89
C LEU A 855 2.87 9.96 -6.04
N THR A 856 3.01 11.28 -5.90
CA THR A 856 4.05 11.88 -5.06
C THR A 856 3.91 11.48 -3.58
N ALA A 857 2.67 11.38 -3.08
CA ALA A 857 2.38 10.94 -1.71
C ALA A 857 2.73 9.47 -1.46
N LEU A 858 2.69 8.62 -2.49
CA LEU A 858 3.19 7.25 -2.39
C LEU A 858 4.72 7.23 -2.20
N ILE A 859 5.42 8.08 -2.96
CA ILE A 859 6.89 8.20 -2.92
C ILE A 859 7.36 8.80 -1.59
N SER A 860 6.61 9.74 -1.00
CA SER A 860 6.99 10.42 0.25
C SER A 860 7.12 9.50 1.48
N SER A 861 6.53 8.32 1.43
CA SER A 861 6.73 7.30 2.47
C SER A 861 8.20 6.88 2.62
N VAL A 862 8.98 6.88 1.53
CA VAL A 862 10.37 6.41 1.51
C VAL A 862 11.33 7.31 2.30
N PRO A 863 11.43 8.63 2.03
CA PRO A 863 12.26 9.55 2.82
C PRO A 863 11.77 9.64 4.28
N PHE A 864 10.46 9.47 4.52
CA PHE A 864 9.90 9.47 5.87
C PHE A 864 10.42 8.31 6.73
N PHE A 865 10.46 7.08 6.21
CA PHE A 865 10.98 5.92 6.94
C PHE A 865 12.50 5.98 7.16
N THR A 866 13.25 6.56 6.24
CA THR A 866 14.70 6.79 6.43
C THR A 866 14.95 7.80 7.55
N TRP A 867 14.20 8.90 7.58
CA TRP A 867 14.29 9.90 8.64
C TRP A 867 13.91 9.35 10.02
N ILE A 868 12.80 8.59 10.13
CA ILE A 868 12.41 7.93 11.39
C ILE A 868 13.49 6.98 11.90
N GLY A 869 14.13 6.21 11.02
CA GLY A 869 15.20 5.32 11.43
C GLY A 869 16.44 6.05 11.95
N GLN A 870 16.79 7.19 11.33
CA GLN A 870 17.88 8.03 11.86
C GLN A 870 17.53 8.60 13.23
N ILE A 871 16.31 9.13 13.43
CA ILE A 871 15.86 9.61 14.74
C ILE A 871 15.88 8.50 15.78
N THR A 872 15.33 7.33 15.47
CA THR A 872 15.30 6.20 16.41
C THR A 872 16.71 5.72 16.76
N SER A 873 17.67 5.77 15.83
CA SER A 873 19.07 5.44 16.09
C SER A 873 19.79 6.47 17.00
N VAL A 874 19.48 7.77 16.86
CA VAL A 874 19.96 8.83 17.77
C VAL A 874 19.37 8.63 19.16
N VAL A 875 18.06 8.41 19.26
CA VAL A 875 17.39 8.13 20.53
C VAL A 875 17.99 6.89 21.22
N LEU A 876 18.23 5.82 20.46
CA LEU A 876 18.87 4.60 20.96
C LEU A 876 20.29 4.85 21.48
N SER A 877 21.05 5.71 20.80
CA SER A 877 22.40 6.11 21.22
C SER A 877 22.37 6.96 22.49
N ILE A 878 21.46 7.93 22.59
CA ILE A 878 21.27 8.77 23.79
C ILE A 878 20.87 7.91 24.98
N LEU A 879 19.93 6.98 24.80
CA LEU A 879 19.55 6.03 25.86
C LEU A 879 20.73 5.15 26.29
N GLY A 880 21.56 4.70 25.35
CA GLY A 880 22.79 3.98 25.63
C GLY A 880 23.78 4.78 26.49
N VAL A 881 24.03 6.04 26.13
CA VAL A 881 24.91 6.96 26.87
C VAL A 881 24.33 7.29 28.25
N MET A 882 23.03 7.53 28.36
CA MET A 882 22.36 7.75 29.64
C MET A 882 22.53 6.54 30.58
N LEU A 883 22.42 5.31 30.05
CA LEU A 883 22.66 4.09 30.83
C LEU A 883 24.12 3.95 31.28
N LEU A 884 25.08 4.38 30.45
CA LEU A 884 26.50 4.40 30.78
C LEU A 884 26.85 5.47 31.83
N CYS A 885 26.22 6.65 31.78
CA CYS A 885 26.43 7.74 32.74
C CYS A 885 25.69 7.54 34.08
N TRP A 886 24.56 6.83 34.08
CA TRP A 886 23.78 6.53 35.29
C TRP A 886 24.58 5.70 36.31
N TYR A 887 25.42 4.78 35.84
CA TYR A 887 26.22 3.90 36.69
C TYR A 887 27.28 4.64 37.55
N PRO A 888 28.19 5.46 36.99
CA PRO A 888 29.16 6.22 37.77
C PRO A 888 28.50 7.27 38.67
N VAL A 889 27.43 7.93 38.23
CA VAL A 889 26.69 8.92 39.03
C VAL A 889 26.04 8.25 40.25
N ARG A 890 25.41 7.08 40.09
CA ARG A 890 24.84 6.32 41.21
C ARG A 890 25.92 5.81 42.19
N PHE A 891 27.07 5.38 41.68
CA PHE A 891 28.22 4.95 42.50
C PHE A 891 28.84 6.12 43.30
N PHE A 892 28.95 7.31 42.67
CA PHE A 892 29.42 8.53 43.33
C PHE A 892 28.43 9.02 44.41
N ILE A 893 27.13 9.03 44.13
CA ILE A 893 26.08 9.43 45.10
C ILE A 893 26.06 8.48 46.32
N LEU A 894 26.21 7.16 46.10
CA LEU A 894 26.30 6.17 47.18
C LEU A 894 27.59 6.30 48.00
N SER A 895 28.68 6.77 47.40
CA SER A 895 29.97 6.98 48.08
C SER A 895 30.02 8.30 48.88
N TYR A 896 29.31 9.34 48.44
CA TYR A 896 29.25 10.64 49.15
C TYR A 896 28.20 10.69 50.27
N MET A 897 27.14 9.87 50.22
CA MET A 897 26.06 9.86 51.23
C MET A 897 26.31 8.96 52.46
N CYS A 898 27.50 8.39 52.63
CA CYS A 898 27.83 7.54 53.78
C CYS A 898 29.18 7.87 54.45
N PRO A 899 29.26 8.91 55.29
CA PRO A 899 30.24 8.98 56.37
C PRO A 899 29.54 8.72 57.71
N LYS A 900 29.25 7.45 58.04
CA LYS A 900 28.96 7.02 59.43
C LYS A 900 28.93 5.49 59.55
N GLN A 901 30.11 4.89 59.71
CA GLN A 901 30.42 3.83 60.69
C GLN A 901 31.87 3.35 60.50
N LYS A 902 32.80 4.10 61.08
CA LYS A 902 34.06 3.57 61.61
C LYS A 902 34.07 3.97 63.07
N VAL A 903 33.74 3.06 63.99
CA VAL A 903 34.35 2.83 65.32
C VAL A 903 33.62 1.64 65.95
N HIS A 904 34.19 0.44 65.84
CA HIS A 904 34.38 -0.52 66.94
C HIS A 904 34.98 -1.80 66.34
N PHE A 905 36.30 -1.82 66.24
CA PHE A 905 37.08 -3.03 66.10
C PHE A 905 38.21 -2.88 67.10
N LEU A 906 38.09 -3.55 68.26
CA LEU A 906 39.18 -3.95 69.17
C LEU A 906 38.56 -4.60 70.42
N SER A 907 38.42 -5.93 70.39
CA SER A 907 38.74 -6.82 71.51
C SER A 907 38.63 -8.28 71.06
N ARG A 908 39.74 -9.01 71.21
CA ARG A 908 39.94 -10.43 70.90
C ARG A 908 39.04 -11.38 71.72
N PRO A 909 38.90 -12.65 71.30
CA PRO A 909 38.25 -13.71 72.08
C PRO A 909 39.24 -14.43 73.00
N SER A 910 38.76 -14.92 74.14
CA SER A 910 39.32 -16.10 74.82
C SER A 910 38.27 -16.79 75.69
N ASP A 911 37.99 -18.04 75.31
CA ASP A 911 37.87 -19.23 76.15
C ASP A 911 36.76 -19.41 77.21
N SER A 912 36.02 -20.49 76.94
CA SER A 912 35.80 -21.65 77.82
C SER A 912 34.62 -21.66 78.82
N THR A 913 33.71 -22.60 78.52
CA THR A 913 33.14 -23.64 79.40
C THR A 913 32.24 -23.32 80.61
N HIS A 914 31.13 -24.07 80.60
CA HIS A 914 30.55 -24.86 81.70
C HIS A 914 29.49 -24.27 82.67
N LEU A 915 28.38 -25.03 82.70
CA LEU A 915 27.68 -25.59 83.87
C LEU A 915 26.63 -24.76 84.65
N THR A 916 25.46 -25.40 84.76
CA THR A 916 24.55 -25.52 85.93
C THR A 916 23.75 -24.28 86.36
N LYS A 917 22.56 -24.33 86.97
CA LYS A 917 21.50 -25.32 87.29
C LYS A 917 20.53 -24.54 88.21
N THR A 918 19.23 -24.87 88.21
CA THR A 918 18.27 -24.71 89.36
C THR A 918 18.00 -23.27 89.87
N SER A 919 16.84 -22.85 90.37
CA SER A 919 15.49 -23.41 90.64
C SER A 919 14.67 -22.35 91.40
N LEU A 920 13.34 -22.56 91.49
CA LEU A 920 12.39 -22.04 92.52
C LEU A 920 12.00 -20.55 92.41
N HIS A 921 10.77 -20.09 92.69
CA HIS A 921 9.52 -20.66 93.20
C HIS A 921 8.35 -19.66 92.96
N MET A 922 7.09 -20.15 92.98
CA MET A 922 5.86 -19.61 93.64
C MET A 922 5.58 -18.09 93.65
N GLU A 923 4.37 -17.54 93.60
CA GLU A 923 2.97 -17.96 93.59
C GLU A 923 2.16 -16.64 93.77
N SER A 924 0.91 -16.60 93.31
CA SER A 924 -0.24 -15.88 93.90
C SER A 924 -1.14 -15.21 92.86
N LEU A 925 -2.40 -15.63 92.94
CA LEU A 925 -3.60 -15.27 92.19
C LEU A 925 -4.38 -14.12 92.89
N ASN A 926 -5.32 -13.54 92.11
CA ASN A 926 -6.52 -12.77 92.52
C ASN A 926 -6.28 -11.33 92.99
N ASP A 927 -7.17 -10.36 92.81
CA ASP A 927 -8.45 -10.17 92.11
C ASP A 927 -8.67 -8.63 92.12
N GLU A 928 -9.46 -8.10 91.18
CA GLU A 928 -10.57 -7.14 91.42
C GLU A 928 -10.88 -6.19 90.25
N GLU A 929 -12.18 -5.98 90.14
CA GLU A 929 -12.98 -5.39 89.08
C GLU A 929 -12.97 -3.85 89.02
N THR A 930 -13.04 -3.34 87.78
CA THR A 930 -14.08 -2.44 87.22
C THR A 930 -14.65 -1.28 88.08
N ILE A 931 -14.62 -0.05 87.54
CA ILE A 931 -15.80 0.78 87.12
C ILE A 931 -15.39 2.27 86.90
N ILE A 932 -15.48 2.68 85.62
CA ILE A 932 -16.16 3.85 85.02
C ILE A 932 -16.20 5.21 85.77
N ILE A 933 -15.85 6.32 85.09
CA ILE A 933 -16.69 7.51 84.83
C ILE A 933 -16.09 8.41 83.73
N LEU A 934 -16.99 8.93 82.90
CA LEU A 934 -16.85 9.74 81.68
C LEU A 934 -16.73 11.25 81.94
N GLN A 935 -16.29 11.96 80.88
CA GLN A 935 -16.67 13.32 80.38
C GLN A 935 -15.49 14.31 80.24
N GLN A 936 -15.41 15.23 79.27
CA GLN A 936 -15.85 15.40 77.87
C GLN A 936 -15.34 16.80 77.42
N LYS A 937 -14.79 16.94 76.20
CA LYS A 937 -14.72 18.16 75.33
C LYS A 937 -13.92 19.42 75.82
N PRO A 938 -13.64 20.44 74.96
CA PRO A 938 -13.82 20.63 73.50
C PRO A 938 -12.46 21.02 72.79
N PRO A 939 -12.36 21.54 71.54
CA PRO A 939 -12.99 22.77 70.99
C PRO A 939 -13.64 22.62 69.60
N SER A 940 -14.38 23.65 69.21
CA SER A 940 -15.25 23.79 68.03
C SER A 940 -14.82 24.95 67.13
N SER A 941 -15.04 24.82 65.81
CA SER A 941 -15.40 25.87 64.83
C SER A 941 -15.34 25.23 63.43
N GLU A 942 -16.17 25.44 62.43
CA GLU A 942 -17.44 26.15 62.15
C GLU A 942 -17.66 25.89 60.65
N LEU A 943 -18.90 25.69 60.17
CA LEU A 943 -19.26 26.01 58.78
C LEU A 943 -20.77 26.19 58.66
N ILE A 944 -21.15 27.35 58.11
CA ILE A 944 -22.51 27.89 58.00
C ILE A 944 -23.09 27.49 56.64
N SER A 945 -24.17 26.71 56.64
CA SER A 945 -25.48 26.89 55.97
C SER A 945 -26.16 25.55 55.74
#